data_AF-A0A2T7A878-F1
#
_entry.id   AF-A0A2T7A878-F1
#
_cell.length_a   1.000
_cell.length_b   1.000
_cell.length_c   1.000
_cell.angle_alpha   90.00
_cell.angle_beta   90.00
_cell.angle_gamma   90.00
#
_symmetry.space_group_name_H-M   'P 1'
#
loop_
_entity.id
_entity.type
_entity.pdbx_description
1 polymer ?
#
loop_
_entity_poly.entity_id
_entity_poly.type
_entity_poly.pdbx_seq_one_letter_code
_entity_poly.pdbx_strand_id
1 'polypeptide(L)'
;MSELHFTPILNPPLGASSTRSPNSPIRFYALMQIDSSKDAVINPAERFTVLLWYSTNGRGTWTPAPFKEISLPDGWEKMQRPGRRDLFLLDLDYDSKLGPLQFCLKYMFGDGPWLWSGSRIGGVDGRVIFQGPWEYLIPKDIIEIVPDNGWDSHVISLKDECKVIEYECSARGEGIIELPFGKPVGSVEQWMALVKIALPWMGPLHGTKNISIQKDALLAMFQRANDGIHVVLLPVSGLEGGSAYLTSDAEGDGRLIIRSMGDHEKSHDGERDVKLLVGFGPDPHKTVACVCNHLKRKISEKRDTNSEDSSTSADDSQEMSPWKDGISYCTWNGLGWDLSENKILNALEDLEKSGVKVSNLVIDDNWQTLARRNYGSSGTWSSFEANEKFPGGLKGIVNKVRERFPNIRHIGVWHALHGYWDGITPNSVLAEEYKTIEVAWRDNVNSVTKNLTMIDPEDVGRFYDDFYKFLSESGVDCVKTDVQCRIEELTLGADKAKLAGPYQEAFRKSAIKYFDQRVIYCMSHVPHILYTALLRDDGLKVFLRTSDDFYPNVPQSHSWHIFANAMNMILFSQLHILPDWDMFQTSLPQYASIHAAARCLSGGPIFITDSPESHDRHLVSSMVSPTPSVRTPPRALRPSEMAYAVDLYLGYRSNRLLCVKNSYSSASSKVHLLGVFNISSTYLVEIVGAFWPKGEEWVMRGHKRQNVKKIEEELMVVGLEAGDWEIFTVAPVRDKVAVLGLKENMTGAAAISRWSVKTGKESKEIEVELRALGTLVIYIEGLESGAIPSIEKEFSFGKLQLEAFSMVSENCLEIDLVKGWEGALESPLGSKIDKETLTCTINIDLAARLSAIQIS
;
A
#
# COMPACT_ATOMS: atom_id res chain seq x y z
N MET A 1 -11.90 43.62 -4.35
CA MET A 1 -10.83 42.77 -3.82
C MET A 1 -10.66 41.59 -4.77
N SER A 2 -9.45 41.29 -5.22
CA SER A 2 -9.20 40.20 -6.17
C SER A 2 -9.65 38.85 -5.60
N GLU A 3 -10.35 38.07 -6.43
CA GLU A 3 -10.77 36.69 -6.19
C GLU A 3 -9.57 35.72 -6.09
N LEU A 4 -8.45 36.07 -5.46
CA LEU A 4 -7.25 35.22 -5.35
C LEU A 4 -6.89 34.88 -3.89
N HIS A 5 -7.71 35.33 -2.92
CA HIS A 5 -7.33 35.35 -1.50
C HIS A 5 -8.19 34.47 -0.56
N PHE A 6 -9.25 33.86 -1.09
CA PHE A 6 -10.17 33.01 -0.32
C PHE A 6 -10.20 31.59 -0.89
N THR A 7 -9.98 30.57 -0.08
CA THR A 7 -10.01 29.18 -0.54
C THR A 7 -11.23 28.49 0.07
N PRO A 8 -12.33 28.32 -0.70
CA PRO A 8 -13.47 27.54 -0.26
C PRO A 8 -13.17 26.04 -0.38
N ILE A 9 -13.41 25.31 0.70
CA ILE A 9 -13.28 23.85 0.77
C ILE A 9 -14.64 23.30 1.18
N LEU A 10 -15.07 22.21 0.55
CA LEU A 10 -16.41 21.64 0.77
C LEU A 10 -16.30 20.14 1.03
N ASN A 11 -17.17 19.61 1.89
CA ASN A 11 -17.40 18.18 2.04
C ASN A 11 -18.92 17.93 2.11
N PRO A 12 -19.52 17.12 1.22
CA PRO A 12 -18.95 16.49 0.03
C PRO A 12 -18.15 17.42 -0.89
N PRO A 13 -17.02 16.96 -1.46
CA PRO A 13 -16.12 17.80 -2.26
C PRO A 13 -16.71 18.22 -3.60
N LEU A 14 -16.26 19.39 -4.08
CA LEU A 14 -16.50 19.81 -5.46
C LEU A 14 -15.57 19.04 -6.41
N GLY A 15 -16.00 18.86 -7.66
CA GLY A 15 -15.21 18.15 -8.67
C GLY A 15 -15.11 16.64 -8.46
N ALA A 16 -15.86 16.10 -7.50
CA ALA A 16 -15.92 14.67 -7.21
C ALA A 16 -17.34 14.25 -6.82
N SER A 17 -17.58 12.95 -6.84
CA SER A 17 -18.88 12.35 -6.54
C SER A 17 -18.82 11.62 -5.20
N SER A 18 -19.82 11.85 -4.35
CA SER A 18 -19.95 11.21 -3.05
C SER A 18 -21.20 10.33 -2.99
N THR A 19 -21.07 9.16 -2.38
CA THR A 19 -22.18 8.21 -2.24
C THR A 19 -22.80 8.34 -0.86
N ARG A 20 -24.13 8.34 -0.78
CA ARG A 20 -24.89 8.40 0.47
C ARG A 20 -26.00 7.36 0.50
N SER A 21 -26.32 6.87 1.70
CA SER A 21 -27.51 6.06 1.90
C SER A 21 -28.78 6.89 1.68
N PRO A 22 -29.87 6.30 1.16
CA PRO A 22 -31.16 6.98 1.01
C PRO A 22 -31.73 7.46 2.34
N ASN A 23 -32.63 8.45 2.27
CA ASN A 23 -33.46 8.91 3.40
C ASN A 23 -32.71 9.44 4.64
N SER A 24 -31.43 9.83 4.49
CA SER A 24 -30.69 10.58 5.51
C SER A 24 -30.42 12.00 5.01
N PRO A 25 -30.51 13.04 5.87
CA PRO A 25 -30.09 14.38 5.51
C PRO A 25 -28.66 14.38 4.97
N ILE A 26 -28.42 15.16 3.93
CA ILE A 26 -27.08 15.32 3.37
C ILE A 26 -26.38 16.42 4.15
N ARG A 27 -25.41 16.02 4.95
CA ARG A 27 -24.59 16.95 5.69
C ARG A 27 -23.48 17.53 4.83
N PHE A 28 -23.44 18.85 4.71
CA PHE A 28 -22.40 19.62 4.06
C PHE A 28 -21.59 20.42 5.08
N TYR A 29 -20.27 20.41 4.92
CA TYR A 29 -19.34 21.29 5.64
C TYR A 29 -18.62 22.17 4.63
N ALA A 30 -18.67 23.48 4.83
CA ALA A 30 -17.89 24.43 4.04
C ALA A 30 -16.86 25.12 4.95
N LEU A 31 -15.59 25.04 4.58
CA LEU A 31 -14.50 25.74 5.25
C LEU A 31 -14.02 26.87 4.35
N MET A 32 -14.08 28.10 4.85
CA MET A 32 -13.61 29.29 4.16
C MET A 32 -12.26 29.70 4.73
N GLN A 33 -11.18 29.55 3.95
CA GLN A 33 -9.84 29.94 4.37
C GLN A 33 -9.43 31.30 3.79
N ILE A 34 -8.85 32.16 4.64
CA ILE A 34 -8.26 33.46 4.29
C ILE A 34 -6.73 33.37 4.49
N ASP A 35 -5.96 33.81 3.50
CA ASP A 35 -4.50 33.88 3.61
C ASP A 35 -4.05 34.89 4.69
N SER A 36 -3.07 34.53 5.53
CA SER A 36 -2.54 35.39 6.61
C SER A 36 -2.11 36.78 6.15
N SER A 37 -1.52 36.91 4.97
CA SER A 37 -1.09 38.21 4.42
C SER A 37 -2.25 39.19 4.23
N LYS A 38 -3.47 38.68 4.11
CA LYS A 38 -4.71 39.45 3.98
C LYS A 38 -5.52 39.49 5.25
N ASP A 39 -5.51 38.43 6.06
CA ASP A 39 -6.17 38.41 7.35
C ASP A 39 -5.73 39.59 8.24
N ALA A 40 -4.45 39.97 8.17
CA ALA A 40 -3.90 41.12 8.89
C ALA A 40 -4.47 42.49 8.51
N VAL A 41 -5.12 42.63 7.34
CA VAL A 41 -5.63 43.90 6.81
C VAL A 41 -7.15 43.92 6.61
N ILE A 42 -7.82 42.79 6.86
CA ILE A 42 -9.27 42.64 6.76
C ILE A 42 -9.91 43.02 8.09
N ASN A 43 -11.11 43.61 8.05
CA ASN A 43 -11.84 43.95 9.27
C ASN A 43 -12.24 42.64 10.00
N PRO A 44 -11.82 42.43 11.27
CA PRO A 44 -12.17 41.23 12.02
C PRO A 44 -13.68 41.02 12.24
N ALA A 45 -14.51 42.04 12.03
CA ALA A 45 -15.97 41.95 12.11
C ALA A 45 -16.63 41.43 10.82
N GLU A 46 -15.96 41.47 9.66
CA GLU A 46 -16.51 40.95 8.41
C GLU A 46 -16.62 39.42 8.49
N ARG A 47 -17.73 38.86 7.99
CA ARG A 47 -18.04 37.43 8.03
C ARG A 47 -18.36 36.93 6.62
N PHE A 48 -18.18 35.63 6.38
CA PHE A 48 -18.70 35.02 5.16
C PHE A 48 -20.20 34.76 5.28
N THR A 49 -20.93 35.03 4.20
CA THR A 49 -22.23 34.42 3.93
C THR A 49 -22.02 33.32 2.91
N VAL A 50 -22.41 32.09 3.23
CA VAL A 50 -22.15 30.91 2.39
C VAL A 50 -23.47 30.23 2.04
N LEU A 51 -23.66 29.93 0.77
CA LEU A 51 -24.82 29.24 0.21
C LEU A 51 -24.37 27.99 -0.54
N LEU A 52 -25.04 26.87 -0.27
CA LEU A 52 -25.05 25.75 -1.21
C LEU A 52 -26.01 26.13 -2.33
N TRP A 53 -25.58 26.00 -3.57
CA TRP A 53 -26.44 26.11 -4.73
C TRP A 53 -26.59 24.71 -5.31
N TYR A 54 -27.80 24.18 -5.42
CA TYR A 54 -28.00 22.79 -5.83
C TYR A 54 -29.18 22.59 -6.78
N SER A 55 -29.15 21.48 -7.53
CA SER A 55 -30.19 21.08 -8.46
C SER A 55 -30.24 19.56 -8.60
N THR A 56 -31.42 19.00 -8.85
CA THR A 56 -31.58 17.58 -9.20
C THR A 56 -30.95 17.31 -10.57
N ASN A 57 -29.94 16.46 -10.63
CA ASN A 57 -29.22 16.09 -11.86
C ASN A 57 -28.66 17.27 -12.68
N GLY A 58 -28.46 18.44 -12.06
CA GLY A 58 -28.10 19.67 -12.79
C GLY A 58 -29.17 20.13 -13.79
N ARG A 59 -30.39 19.58 -13.72
CA ARG A 59 -31.53 19.94 -14.57
C ARG A 59 -32.53 20.75 -13.76
N GLY A 60 -33.11 21.79 -14.37
CA GLY A 60 -34.14 22.61 -13.76
C GLY A 60 -33.59 23.85 -13.03
N THR A 61 -34.38 24.36 -12.09
CA THR A 61 -34.05 25.56 -11.32
C THR A 61 -33.12 25.19 -10.17
N TRP A 62 -31.96 25.84 -10.13
CA TRP A 62 -31.05 25.71 -9.02
C TRP A 62 -31.58 26.48 -7.80
N THR A 63 -31.46 25.88 -6.62
CA THR A 63 -32.00 26.39 -5.36
C THR A 63 -30.87 26.72 -4.38
N PRO A 64 -30.94 27.87 -3.67
CA PRO A 64 -30.07 28.13 -2.52
C PRO A 64 -30.47 27.35 -1.28
N ALA A 65 -29.47 26.87 -0.54
CA ALA A 65 -29.59 26.53 0.87
C ALA A 65 -28.51 27.26 1.68
N PRO A 66 -28.88 28.08 2.69
CA PRO A 66 -27.92 28.84 3.47
C PRO A 66 -27.20 27.93 4.47
N PHE A 67 -25.88 28.10 4.55
CA PHE A 67 -25.11 27.47 5.61
C PHE A 67 -25.20 28.27 6.91
N LYS A 68 -24.99 27.57 8.03
CA LYS A 68 -24.84 28.17 9.36
C LYS A 68 -23.37 28.11 9.78
N GLU A 69 -22.80 29.25 10.20
CA GLU A 69 -21.47 29.29 10.81
C GLU A 69 -21.48 28.50 12.12
N ILE A 70 -20.49 27.64 12.29
CA ILE A 70 -20.26 26.87 13.51
C ILE A 70 -18.84 27.16 14.00
N SER A 71 -18.61 26.96 15.29
CA SER A 71 -17.25 27.02 15.80
C SER A 71 -16.40 26.01 15.04
N LEU A 72 -15.28 26.46 14.48
CA LEU A 72 -14.24 25.54 14.08
C LEU A 72 -13.85 24.81 15.38
N PRO A 73 -13.97 23.47 15.43
CA PRO A 73 -13.58 22.74 16.62
C PRO A 73 -12.16 23.14 16.98
N ASP A 74 -11.84 23.29 18.26
CA ASP A 74 -10.46 23.42 18.73
C ASP A 74 -9.74 22.11 18.38
N GLY A 75 -9.32 21.93 17.13
CA GLY A 75 -9.30 20.61 16.51
C GLY A 75 -8.14 20.49 15.56
N TRP A 76 -7.17 19.66 15.93
CA TRP A 76 -6.02 19.21 15.12
C TRP A 76 -4.97 20.24 14.68
N GLU A 77 -5.29 21.52 14.60
CA GLU A 77 -4.48 22.47 13.85
C GLU A 77 -3.64 23.43 14.72
N LYS A 78 -2.37 23.07 14.96
CA LYS A 78 -1.31 24.08 14.79
C LYS A 78 -0.94 24.03 13.32
N MET A 79 -1.55 24.92 12.54
CA MET A 79 -1.38 24.93 11.09
C MET A 79 0.03 25.32 10.67
N GLN A 80 0.46 24.80 9.52
CA GLN A 80 1.67 25.26 8.85
C GLN A 80 1.52 26.68 8.29
N ARG A 81 0.34 26.99 7.73
CA ARG A 81 0.04 28.33 7.20
C ARG A 81 -0.88 29.09 8.17
N PRO A 82 -0.45 30.24 8.70
CA PRO A 82 -1.33 31.11 9.48
C PRO A 82 -2.43 31.70 8.59
N GLY A 83 -3.58 32.02 9.19
CA GLY A 83 -4.71 32.67 8.53
C GLY A 83 -6.04 32.33 9.18
N ARG A 84 -7.06 33.15 8.94
CA ARG A 84 -8.42 32.94 9.44
C ARG A 84 -9.15 31.84 8.68
N ARG A 85 -9.94 31.06 9.43
CA ARG A 85 -10.81 30.01 8.91
C ARG A 85 -12.18 30.08 9.56
N ASP A 86 -13.20 30.12 8.73
CA ASP A 86 -14.60 30.10 9.17
C ASP A 86 -15.23 28.78 8.69
N LEU A 87 -15.76 27.98 9.61
CA LEU A 87 -16.41 26.69 9.32
C LEU A 87 -17.93 26.86 9.32
N PHE A 88 -18.57 26.21 8.36
CA PHE A 88 -20.00 26.28 8.15
C PHE A 88 -20.60 24.88 7.98
N LEU A 89 -21.81 24.69 8.51
CA LEU A 89 -22.58 23.45 8.45
C LEU A 89 -23.95 23.69 7.79
N LEU A 90 -24.37 22.73 6.97
CA LEU A 90 -25.71 22.64 6.40
C LEU A 90 -26.16 21.17 6.40
N ASP A 91 -27.29 20.89 7.03
CA ASP A 91 -28.00 19.62 6.86
C ASP A 91 -29.13 19.83 5.84
N LEU A 92 -28.93 19.32 4.63
CA LEU A 92 -29.89 19.44 3.53
C LEU A 92 -30.85 18.25 3.53
N ASP A 93 -32.14 18.52 3.76
CA ASP A 93 -33.20 17.55 3.54
C ASP A 93 -33.51 17.48 2.03
N TYR A 94 -33.15 16.37 1.40
CA TYR A 94 -33.28 16.16 -0.03
C TYR A 94 -33.90 14.78 -0.29
N ASP A 95 -34.99 14.75 -1.06
CA ASP A 95 -35.62 13.49 -1.46
C ASP A 95 -34.73 12.76 -2.48
N SER A 96 -34.03 11.73 -2.00
CA SER A 96 -33.16 10.90 -2.84
C SER A 96 -33.88 10.23 -4.02
N LYS A 97 -35.22 10.13 -3.99
CA LYS A 97 -36.03 9.61 -5.11
C LYS A 97 -36.05 10.53 -6.33
N LEU A 98 -35.71 11.81 -6.16
CA LEU A 98 -35.57 12.74 -7.28
C LEU A 98 -34.35 12.43 -8.14
N GLY A 99 -33.42 11.62 -7.63
CA GLY A 99 -32.17 11.26 -8.28
C GLY A 99 -30.96 12.05 -7.75
N PRO A 100 -29.78 11.89 -8.36
CA PRO A 100 -28.55 12.53 -7.90
C PRO A 100 -28.67 14.04 -7.69
N LEU A 101 -28.02 14.53 -6.65
CA LEU A 101 -27.90 15.95 -6.35
C LEU A 101 -26.63 16.49 -7.01
N GLN A 102 -26.74 17.57 -7.78
CA GLN A 102 -25.58 18.34 -8.25
C GLN A 102 -25.53 19.66 -7.49
N PHE A 103 -24.35 20.08 -7.05
CA PHE A 103 -24.19 21.25 -6.21
C PHE A 103 -22.89 22.03 -6.48
N CYS A 104 -22.93 23.32 -6.17
CA CYS A 104 -21.79 24.22 -6.16
C CYS A 104 -21.85 25.13 -4.92
N LEU A 105 -20.78 25.86 -4.63
CA LEU A 105 -20.73 26.80 -3.51
C LEU A 105 -20.77 28.24 -4.02
N LYS A 106 -21.59 29.06 -3.37
CA LYS A 106 -21.65 30.51 -3.60
C LYS A 106 -21.40 31.22 -2.29
N TYR A 107 -20.54 32.23 -2.27
CA TYR A 107 -20.17 32.92 -1.04
C TYR A 107 -19.95 34.41 -1.25
N MET A 108 -20.08 35.17 -0.17
CA MET A 108 -19.85 36.62 -0.12
C MET A 108 -19.11 36.93 1.18
N PHE A 109 -18.21 37.91 1.16
CA PHE A 109 -17.46 38.35 2.34
C PHE A 109 -17.79 39.81 2.66
N GLY A 110 -18.29 40.07 3.87
CA GLY A 110 -18.85 41.39 4.22
C GLY A 110 -19.94 41.81 3.23
N ASP A 111 -19.92 43.07 2.81
CA ASP A 111 -20.82 43.62 1.76
C ASP A 111 -20.23 43.52 0.34
N GLY A 112 -19.29 42.59 0.13
CA GLY A 112 -18.64 42.36 -1.15
C GLY A 112 -19.55 41.73 -2.22
N PRO A 113 -19.04 41.48 -3.45
CA PRO A 113 -19.80 40.77 -4.47
C PRO A 113 -19.97 39.28 -4.12
N TRP A 114 -21.04 38.68 -4.63
CA TRP A 114 -21.18 37.23 -4.63
C TRP A 114 -20.17 36.56 -5.56
N LEU A 115 -19.48 35.56 -5.05
CA LEU A 115 -18.49 34.76 -5.75
C LEU A 115 -18.96 33.31 -5.86
N TRP A 116 -18.56 32.64 -6.94
CA TRP A 116 -18.79 31.21 -7.15
C TRP A 116 -17.49 30.44 -6.91
N SER A 117 -17.52 29.36 -6.14
CA SER A 117 -16.35 28.49 -6.00
C SER A 117 -15.98 27.84 -7.34
N GLY A 118 -17.00 27.51 -8.15
CA GLY A 118 -16.86 26.89 -9.46
C GLY A 118 -15.90 27.63 -10.39
N SER A 119 -15.87 28.96 -10.40
CA SER A 119 -14.96 29.72 -11.30
C SER A 119 -13.47 29.49 -11.02
N ARG A 120 -13.09 29.05 -9.81
CA ARG A 120 -11.68 28.80 -9.43
C ARG A 120 -11.21 27.35 -9.60
N ILE A 121 -12.11 26.39 -9.51
CA ILE A 121 -11.81 24.95 -9.66
C ILE A 121 -12.07 24.43 -11.08
N GLY A 122 -12.13 25.33 -12.08
CA GLY A 122 -12.36 24.96 -13.48
C GLY A 122 -13.83 24.72 -13.86
N GLY A 123 -14.77 25.23 -13.07
CA GLY A 123 -16.21 25.16 -13.35
C GLY A 123 -16.87 23.84 -12.97
N VAL A 124 -16.29 23.07 -12.04
CA VAL A 124 -16.73 21.70 -11.74
C VAL A 124 -17.60 21.64 -10.48
N ASP A 125 -18.82 21.18 -10.65
CA ASP A 125 -19.76 20.96 -9.55
C ASP A 125 -19.42 19.68 -8.77
N GLY A 126 -19.87 19.61 -7.52
CA GLY A 126 -19.90 18.37 -6.76
C GLY A 126 -21.19 17.60 -7.02
N ARG A 127 -21.16 16.28 -6.80
CA ARG A 127 -22.32 15.40 -6.98
C ARG A 127 -22.53 14.49 -5.78
N VAL A 128 -23.78 14.31 -5.36
CA VAL A 128 -24.18 13.27 -4.40
C VAL A 128 -25.05 12.25 -5.11
N ILE A 129 -24.65 10.99 -5.03
CA ILE A 129 -25.36 9.84 -5.58
C ILE A 129 -25.92 9.04 -4.41
N PHE A 130 -27.12 8.52 -4.59
CA PHE A 130 -27.82 7.77 -3.56
C PHE A 130 -27.76 6.28 -3.88
N GLN A 131 -27.42 5.51 -2.86
CA GLN A 131 -27.28 4.08 -2.98
C GLN A 131 -28.62 3.38 -3.15
N GLY A 132 -28.84 2.70 -4.27
CA GLY A 132 -30.03 1.91 -4.55
C GLY A 132 -29.95 0.49 -3.98
N PRO A 133 -31.07 -0.26 -3.98
CA PRO A 133 -31.10 -1.63 -3.51
C PRO A 133 -30.47 -2.58 -4.56
N TRP A 134 -29.24 -3.02 -4.29
CA TRP A 134 -28.45 -3.85 -5.20
C TRP A 134 -28.92 -5.32 -5.22
N GLU A 135 -29.63 -5.76 -4.18
CA GLU A 135 -30.15 -7.11 -4.02
C GLU A 135 -31.20 -7.48 -5.08
N TYR A 136 -31.82 -6.49 -5.71
CA TYR A 136 -32.80 -6.69 -6.78
C TYR A 136 -32.21 -6.57 -8.19
N LEU A 137 -30.96 -6.10 -8.32
CA LEU A 137 -30.29 -6.01 -9.61
C LEU A 137 -30.03 -7.42 -10.17
N ILE A 138 -30.32 -7.58 -11.46
CA ILE A 138 -30.03 -8.79 -12.24
C ILE A 138 -29.01 -8.49 -13.34
N PRO A 139 -28.32 -9.50 -13.90
CA PRO A 139 -27.21 -9.31 -14.85
C PRO A 139 -27.48 -8.30 -15.98
N LYS A 140 -28.66 -8.38 -16.58
CA LYS A 140 -29.09 -7.49 -17.68
C LYS A 140 -29.26 -6.02 -17.30
N ASP A 141 -29.37 -5.72 -15.99
CA ASP A 141 -29.47 -4.35 -15.49
C ASP A 141 -28.07 -3.72 -15.33
N ILE A 142 -27.02 -4.53 -15.39
CA ILE A 142 -25.63 -4.12 -15.12
C ILE A 142 -24.89 -3.83 -16.43
N ILE A 143 -24.86 -4.80 -17.34
CA ILE A 143 -24.19 -4.69 -18.64
C ILE A 143 -25.11 -5.24 -19.74
N GLU A 144 -25.28 -4.45 -20.80
CA GLU A 144 -25.93 -4.86 -22.04
C GLU A 144 -24.90 -5.62 -22.88
N ILE A 145 -25.08 -6.93 -22.97
CA ILE A 145 -24.21 -7.84 -23.70
C ILE A 145 -24.50 -7.73 -25.19
N VAL A 146 -23.46 -7.78 -26.03
CA VAL A 146 -23.60 -7.79 -27.49
C VAL A 146 -24.35 -9.06 -27.92
N PRO A 147 -25.41 -8.99 -28.76
CA PRO A 147 -26.10 -10.18 -29.26
C PRO A 147 -25.16 -11.11 -30.03
N ASP A 148 -25.42 -12.42 -29.96
CA ASP A 148 -24.71 -13.48 -30.73
C ASP A 148 -23.18 -13.50 -30.56
N ASN A 149 -22.67 -13.02 -29.42
CA ASN A 149 -21.24 -12.86 -29.17
C ASN A 149 -20.54 -14.09 -28.51
N GLY A 150 -21.27 -15.19 -28.32
CA GLY A 150 -20.73 -16.44 -27.77
C GLY A 150 -20.43 -16.43 -26.27
N TRP A 151 -20.94 -15.46 -25.52
CA TRP A 151 -20.81 -15.42 -24.05
C TRP A 151 -22.02 -16.06 -23.38
N ASP A 152 -21.77 -17.17 -22.68
CA ASP A 152 -22.73 -17.79 -21.79
C ASP A 152 -22.56 -17.26 -20.37
N SER A 153 -23.67 -17.09 -19.65
CA SER A 153 -23.65 -16.54 -18.28
C SER A 153 -24.13 -17.56 -17.27
N HIS A 154 -23.36 -17.74 -16.20
CA HIS A 154 -23.74 -18.50 -15.03
C HIS A 154 -23.79 -17.55 -13.82
N VAL A 155 -24.99 -17.30 -13.32
CA VAL A 155 -25.18 -16.43 -12.14
C VAL A 155 -24.86 -17.22 -10.88
N ILE A 156 -23.90 -16.72 -10.10
CA ILE A 156 -23.47 -17.36 -8.85
C ILE A 156 -23.79 -16.41 -7.69
N SER A 157 -24.87 -16.72 -6.96
CA SER A 157 -25.22 -15.91 -5.79
C SER A 157 -24.29 -16.25 -4.62
N LEU A 158 -23.44 -15.30 -4.22
CA LEU A 158 -22.79 -15.31 -2.93
C LEU A 158 -23.54 -14.32 -2.03
N LYS A 159 -23.92 -14.75 -0.82
CA LYS A 159 -24.77 -13.98 0.09
C LYS A 159 -23.96 -12.98 0.93
N ASP A 160 -24.68 -11.96 1.39
CA ASP A 160 -24.38 -11.00 2.46
C ASP A 160 -23.58 -9.72 2.15
N GLU A 161 -22.83 -9.60 1.03
CA GLU A 161 -22.10 -8.34 0.74
C GLU A 161 -22.02 -7.89 -0.74
N CYS A 162 -22.26 -8.77 -1.72
CA CYS A 162 -22.10 -8.50 -3.16
C CYS A 162 -22.77 -9.62 -3.98
N LYS A 163 -22.91 -9.48 -5.31
CA LYS A 163 -23.24 -10.57 -6.25
C LYS A 163 -22.12 -10.75 -7.26
N VAL A 164 -21.86 -11.98 -7.69
CA VAL A 164 -20.86 -12.29 -8.73
C VAL A 164 -21.51 -13.07 -9.87
N ILE A 165 -21.21 -12.68 -11.10
CA ILE A 165 -21.64 -13.38 -12.31
C ILE A 165 -20.38 -13.87 -13.01
N GLU A 166 -20.37 -15.14 -13.40
CA GLU A 166 -19.33 -15.72 -14.25
C GLU A 166 -19.87 -15.75 -15.68
N TYR A 167 -19.20 -15.03 -16.58
CA TYR A 167 -19.42 -15.16 -18.01
C TYR A 167 -18.30 -16.01 -18.60
N GLU A 168 -18.65 -16.91 -19.50
CA GLU A 168 -17.71 -17.82 -20.16
C GLU A 168 -17.90 -17.72 -21.67
N CYS A 169 -16.79 -17.77 -22.40
CA CYS A 169 -16.76 -17.80 -23.85
C CYS A 169 -15.60 -18.68 -24.29
N SER A 170 -15.84 -19.57 -25.24
CA SER A 170 -14.79 -20.37 -25.87
C SER A 170 -14.41 -19.76 -27.21
N ALA A 171 -13.12 -19.52 -27.42
CA ALA A 171 -12.62 -18.85 -28.62
C ALA A 171 -11.45 -19.62 -29.24
N ARG A 172 -11.43 -19.70 -30.58
CA ARG A 172 -10.38 -20.37 -31.36
C ARG A 172 -9.61 -19.36 -32.21
N GLY A 173 -8.29 -19.48 -32.20
CA GLY A 173 -7.40 -18.68 -33.03
C GLY A 173 -6.03 -18.49 -32.42
N GLU A 174 -5.05 -18.33 -33.30
CA GLU A 174 -3.66 -18.06 -32.91
C GLU A 174 -3.51 -16.59 -32.51
N GLY A 175 -2.73 -16.33 -31.44
CA GLY A 175 -2.44 -14.98 -30.98
C GLY A 175 -3.56 -14.33 -30.14
N ILE A 176 -3.66 -13.00 -30.24
CA ILE A 176 -4.61 -12.22 -29.45
C ILE A 176 -5.99 -12.29 -30.12
N ILE A 177 -7.01 -12.72 -29.37
CA ILE A 177 -8.40 -12.62 -29.80
C ILE A 177 -9.11 -11.55 -28.99
N GLU A 178 -9.76 -10.63 -29.69
CA GLU A 178 -10.63 -9.62 -29.11
C GLU A 178 -12.06 -10.16 -29.09
N LEU A 179 -12.65 -10.21 -27.89
CA LEU A 179 -13.99 -10.72 -27.63
C LEU A 179 -14.86 -9.55 -27.17
N PRO A 180 -15.70 -8.97 -28.05
CA PRO A 180 -16.64 -7.93 -27.66
C PRO A 180 -17.63 -8.48 -26.62
N PHE A 181 -17.72 -7.82 -25.47
CA PHE A 181 -18.60 -8.28 -24.40
C PHE A 181 -19.87 -7.45 -24.33
N GLY A 182 -19.78 -6.18 -23.95
CA GLY A 182 -20.97 -5.38 -23.69
C GLY A 182 -20.68 -3.96 -23.24
N LYS A 183 -21.73 -3.24 -22.86
CA LYS A 183 -21.66 -1.86 -22.37
C LYS A 183 -22.36 -1.73 -21.02
N PRO A 184 -21.86 -0.88 -20.11
CA PRO A 184 -22.61 -0.57 -18.89
C PRO A 184 -24.03 -0.09 -19.22
N VAL A 185 -25.04 -0.66 -18.55
CA VAL A 185 -26.41 -0.17 -18.65
C VAL A 185 -26.56 1.12 -17.85
N GLY A 186 -27.11 2.14 -18.49
CA GLY A 186 -27.29 3.46 -17.87
C GLY A 186 -26.02 4.31 -17.94
N SER A 187 -25.93 5.30 -17.04
CA SER A 187 -24.79 6.21 -17.00
C SER A 187 -23.77 5.74 -15.97
N VAL A 188 -22.50 5.75 -16.35
CA VAL A 188 -21.37 5.60 -15.43
C VAL A 188 -21.06 6.97 -14.82
N GLU A 189 -20.87 7.01 -13.51
CA GLU A 189 -20.43 8.23 -12.84
C GLU A 189 -18.91 8.37 -12.96
N GLN A 190 -18.20 7.36 -12.47
CA GLN A 190 -16.74 7.32 -12.35
C GLN A 190 -16.24 5.89 -12.52
N TRP A 191 -15.02 5.74 -13.02
CA TRP A 191 -14.42 4.44 -13.25
C TRP A 191 -12.91 4.49 -13.02
N MET A 192 -12.35 3.34 -12.69
CA MET A 192 -10.91 3.12 -12.61
C MET A 192 -10.56 1.77 -13.22
N ALA A 193 -9.36 1.65 -13.76
CA ALA A 193 -8.77 0.41 -14.24
C ALA A 193 -7.31 0.29 -13.80
N LEU A 194 -6.86 -0.92 -13.46
CA LEU A 194 -5.44 -1.21 -13.34
C LEU A 194 -4.96 -1.67 -14.72
N VAL A 195 -4.15 -0.86 -15.38
CA VAL A 195 -3.67 -1.07 -16.75
C VAL A 195 -2.16 -1.31 -16.82
N LYS A 196 -1.68 -2.04 -17.82
CA LYS A 196 -0.25 -2.17 -18.14
C LYS A 196 0.32 -0.80 -18.52
N ILE A 197 1.06 -0.17 -17.61
CA ILE A 197 1.78 1.10 -17.89
C ILE A 197 3.11 0.85 -18.59
N ALA A 198 3.69 -0.32 -18.34
CA ALA A 198 4.79 -0.95 -19.05
C ALA A 198 4.54 -2.47 -19.01
N LEU A 199 5.29 -3.24 -19.79
CA LEU A 199 5.14 -4.71 -19.81
C LEU A 199 5.23 -5.36 -18.41
N PRO A 200 6.16 -4.96 -17.52
CA PRO A 200 6.26 -5.55 -16.19
C PRO A 200 5.28 -4.96 -15.17
N TRP A 201 4.72 -3.78 -15.46
CA TRP A 201 4.15 -2.89 -14.44
C TRP A 201 2.71 -2.50 -14.74
N MET A 202 1.91 -2.49 -13.68
CA MET A 202 0.53 -2.05 -13.70
C MET A 202 0.44 -0.69 -13.02
N GLY A 203 -0.45 0.15 -13.48
CA GLY A 203 -0.76 1.42 -12.85
C GLY A 203 -2.23 1.77 -12.97
N PRO A 204 -2.72 2.64 -12.08
CA PRO A 204 -4.10 3.10 -12.11
C PRO A 204 -4.37 4.03 -13.29
N LEU A 205 -5.53 3.84 -13.91
CA LEU A 205 -6.13 4.75 -14.89
C LEU A 205 -7.54 5.09 -14.40
N HIS A 206 -7.91 6.36 -14.42
CA HIS A 206 -9.19 6.85 -13.94
C HIS A 206 -9.94 7.62 -15.03
N GLY A 207 -11.26 7.65 -14.93
CA GLY A 207 -12.09 8.52 -15.76
C GLY A 207 -13.49 8.70 -15.21
N THR A 208 -14.29 9.50 -15.92
CA THR A 208 -15.69 9.75 -15.59
C THR A 208 -16.54 9.53 -16.83
N LYS A 209 -17.83 9.21 -16.64
CA LYS A 209 -18.77 8.96 -17.74
C LYS A 209 -18.29 7.82 -18.64
N ASN A 210 -17.82 8.10 -19.85
CA ASN A 210 -17.49 7.05 -20.82
C ASN A 210 -16.23 6.31 -20.41
N ILE A 211 -16.30 4.97 -20.40
CA ILE A 211 -15.15 4.10 -20.13
C ILE A 211 -14.22 4.15 -21.33
N SER A 212 -12.96 4.54 -21.12
CA SER A 212 -11.94 4.65 -22.15
C SER A 212 -10.64 4.01 -21.67
N ILE A 213 -10.54 2.69 -21.85
CA ILE A 213 -9.42 1.84 -21.45
C ILE A 213 -8.67 1.40 -22.72
N GLN A 214 -7.67 2.20 -23.10
CA GLN A 214 -6.85 1.98 -24.31
C GLN A 214 -5.61 1.11 -24.08
N LYS A 215 -5.48 0.54 -22.89
CA LYS A 215 -4.36 -0.31 -22.47
C LYS A 215 -4.92 -1.57 -21.82
N ASP A 216 -4.17 -2.66 -21.90
CA ASP A 216 -4.55 -3.94 -21.29
C ASP A 216 -4.77 -3.79 -19.78
N ALA A 217 -6.00 -3.99 -19.32
CA ALA A 217 -6.38 -3.91 -17.91
C ALA A 217 -6.52 -5.29 -17.27
N LEU A 218 -5.94 -5.47 -16.08
CA LEU A 218 -6.16 -6.66 -15.24
C LEU A 218 -7.46 -6.60 -14.46
N LEU A 219 -7.90 -5.38 -14.12
CA LEU A 219 -9.09 -5.12 -13.34
C LEU A 219 -9.65 -3.78 -13.81
N ALA A 220 -10.96 -3.73 -14.04
CA ALA A 220 -11.67 -2.47 -14.20
C ALA A 220 -12.86 -2.43 -13.25
N MET A 221 -13.23 -1.24 -12.80
CA MET A 221 -14.44 -1.05 -12.02
C MET A 221 -15.05 0.32 -12.28
N PHE A 222 -16.36 0.39 -12.15
CA PHE A 222 -17.10 1.63 -12.34
C PHE A 222 -18.23 1.75 -11.33
N GLN A 223 -18.61 2.99 -11.05
CA GLN A 223 -19.78 3.31 -10.25
C GLN A 223 -20.93 3.74 -11.16
N ARG A 224 -22.11 3.20 -10.91
CA ARG A 224 -23.34 3.53 -11.62
C ARG A 224 -23.92 4.84 -11.10
N ALA A 225 -24.28 5.75 -11.99
CA ALA A 225 -24.74 7.10 -11.62
C ALA A 225 -26.18 7.13 -11.07
N ASN A 226 -27.00 6.12 -11.40
CA ASN A 226 -28.42 6.06 -11.03
C ASN A 226 -28.65 5.49 -9.61
N ASP A 227 -27.78 4.59 -9.15
CA ASP A 227 -27.96 3.84 -7.91
C ASP A 227 -26.68 3.74 -7.06
N GLY A 228 -25.57 4.35 -7.48
CA GLY A 228 -24.32 4.39 -6.73
C GLY A 228 -23.63 3.02 -6.57
N ILE A 229 -24.14 1.96 -7.20
CA ILE A 229 -23.59 0.61 -7.07
C ILE A 229 -22.28 0.49 -7.83
N HIS A 230 -21.33 -0.19 -7.20
CA HIS A 230 -20.00 -0.44 -7.77
C HIS A 230 -20.03 -1.76 -8.54
N VAL A 231 -19.44 -1.77 -9.72
CA VAL A 231 -19.31 -2.94 -10.60
C VAL A 231 -17.83 -3.20 -10.84
N VAL A 232 -17.39 -4.43 -10.63
CA VAL A 232 -16.01 -4.91 -10.79
C VAL A 232 -15.96 -5.91 -11.94
N LEU A 233 -14.95 -5.79 -12.79
CA LEU A 233 -14.71 -6.60 -13.97
C LEU A 233 -13.31 -7.21 -13.86
N LEU A 234 -13.24 -8.53 -13.74
CA LEU A 234 -11.98 -9.29 -13.66
C LEU A 234 -11.93 -10.32 -14.80
N PRO A 235 -11.20 -10.03 -15.90
CA PRO A 235 -10.96 -11.01 -16.96
C PRO A 235 -10.04 -12.13 -16.43
N VAL A 236 -10.39 -13.38 -16.73
CA VAL A 236 -9.64 -14.57 -16.34
C VAL A 236 -9.58 -15.51 -17.55
N SER A 237 -8.38 -15.78 -18.07
CA SER A 237 -8.20 -16.87 -19.03
C SER A 237 -8.12 -18.20 -18.26
N GLY A 238 -8.55 -19.29 -18.90
CA GLY A 238 -8.65 -20.65 -18.35
C GLY A 238 -7.82 -20.92 -17.09
N LEU A 239 -8.43 -21.50 -16.05
CA LEU A 239 -7.79 -21.74 -14.75
C LEU A 239 -6.51 -22.61 -14.79
N GLU A 240 -6.21 -23.19 -15.96
CA GLU A 240 -5.05 -24.02 -16.27
C GLU A 240 -3.95 -23.27 -17.05
N GLY A 241 -4.17 -22.01 -17.44
CA GLY A 241 -3.16 -21.15 -18.04
C GLY A 241 -3.70 -20.02 -18.93
N GLY A 242 -2.77 -19.29 -19.55
CA GLY A 242 -3.07 -18.18 -20.46
C GLY A 242 -3.48 -16.90 -19.74
N SER A 243 -3.43 -15.79 -20.46
CA SER A 243 -3.70 -14.45 -19.94
C SER A 243 -4.94 -13.86 -20.60
N ALA A 244 -5.74 -13.13 -19.82
CA ALA A 244 -6.83 -12.31 -20.34
C ALA A 244 -6.74 -10.90 -19.77
N TYR A 245 -7.04 -9.92 -20.61
CA TYR A 245 -7.07 -8.50 -20.26
C TYR A 245 -8.38 -7.86 -20.72
N LEU A 246 -8.69 -6.69 -20.17
CA LEU A 246 -9.85 -5.89 -20.56
C LEU A 246 -9.39 -4.58 -21.22
N THR A 247 -10.09 -4.18 -22.27
CA THR A 247 -9.95 -2.88 -22.95
C THR A 247 -11.33 -2.31 -23.25
N SER A 248 -11.40 -1.11 -23.83
CA SER A 248 -12.63 -0.58 -24.40
C SER A 248 -12.42 0.01 -25.80
N ASP A 249 -13.49 0.09 -26.57
CA ASP A 249 -13.45 0.76 -27.87
C ASP A 249 -13.07 2.25 -27.73
N ALA A 250 -12.22 2.74 -28.63
CA ALA A 250 -11.70 4.11 -28.64
C ALA A 250 -12.64 5.09 -29.33
N GLU A 251 -13.39 4.61 -30.32
CA GLU A 251 -14.23 5.41 -31.22
C GLU A 251 -15.74 5.29 -30.90
N GLY A 252 -16.08 4.50 -29.88
CA GLY A 252 -17.46 4.19 -29.49
C GLY A 252 -17.92 4.90 -28.20
N ASP A 253 -18.96 4.35 -27.61
CA ASP A 253 -19.58 4.74 -26.33
C ASP A 253 -19.02 3.95 -25.13
N GLY A 254 -17.83 3.36 -25.27
CA GLY A 254 -17.12 2.66 -24.20
C GLY A 254 -17.47 1.18 -24.08
N ARG A 255 -17.63 0.47 -25.21
CA ARG A 255 -17.85 -0.98 -25.23
C ARG A 255 -16.64 -1.70 -24.64
N LEU A 256 -16.90 -2.63 -23.73
CA LEU A 256 -15.90 -3.47 -23.09
C LEU A 256 -15.51 -4.63 -24.02
N ILE A 257 -14.20 -4.85 -24.14
CA ILE A 257 -13.60 -5.88 -24.99
C ILE A 257 -12.62 -6.69 -24.15
N ILE A 258 -12.79 -8.01 -24.11
CA ILE A 258 -11.87 -8.93 -23.43
C ILE A 258 -10.85 -9.41 -24.47
N ARG A 259 -9.58 -9.30 -24.13
CA ARG A 259 -8.45 -9.74 -24.97
C ARG A 259 -7.93 -11.04 -24.39
N SER A 260 -8.16 -12.15 -25.07
CA SER A 260 -7.54 -13.43 -24.75
C SER A 260 -6.19 -13.51 -25.44
N MET A 261 -5.14 -13.71 -24.65
CA MET A 261 -3.78 -13.74 -25.13
C MET A 261 -3.43 -15.12 -25.71
N GLY A 262 -2.53 -15.13 -26.70
CA GLY A 262 -2.06 -16.34 -27.41
C GLY A 262 -1.19 -17.28 -26.58
N ASP A 263 -1.16 -17.17 -25.26
CA ASP A 263 -0.17 -17.77 -24.36
C ASP A 263 -0.67 -19.03 -23.63
N HIS A 264 -1.72 -19.67 -24.16
CA HIS A 264 -2.24 -20.95 -23.69
C HIS A 264 -1.85 -22.11 -24.62
N GLU A 265 -1.68 -23.33 -24.12
CA GLU A 265 -1.33 -24.51 -24.94
C GLU A 265 -2.37 -24.76 -26.05
N LYS A 266 -3.66 -24.69 -25.71
CA LYS A 266 -4.80 -24.78 -26.65
C LYS A 266 -4.88 -23.67 -27.71
N SER A 267 -3.97 -22.68 -27.72
CA SER A 267 -4.01 -21.59 -28.71
C SER A 267 -3.75 -22.05 -30.15
N HIS A 268 -3.21 -23.26 -30.35
CA HIS A 268 -2.76 -23.75 -31.67
C HIS A 268 -3.70 -24.79 -32.28
N ASP A 269 -4.35 -25.61 -31.46
CA ASP A 269 -5.15 -26.75 -31.93
C ASP A 269 -6.51 -26.88 -31.24
N GLY A 270 -6.80 -26.08 -30.21
CA GLY A 270 -8.00 -26.19 -29.39
C GLY A 270 -8.83 -24.92 -29.26
N GLU A 271 -9.81 -24.98 -28.37
CA GLU A 271 -10.61 -23.83 -27.93
C GLU A 271 -10.07 -23.33 -26.60
N ARG A 272 -9.98 -22.01 -26.46
CA ARG A 272 -9.55 -21.35 -25.23
C ARG A 272 -10.76 -20.90 -24.45
N ASP A 273 -10.82 -21.29 -23.19
CA ASP A 273 -11.86 -20.84 -22.28
C ASP A 273 -11.48 -19.47 -21.71
N VAL A 274 -12.31 -18.48 -21.95
CA VAL A 274 -12.15 -17.12 -21.46
C VAL A 274 -13.31 -16.81 -20.55
N LYS A 275 -13.00 -16.33 -19.35
CA LYS A 275 -14.00 -15.95 -18.36
C LYS A 275 -13.92 -14.47 -18.05
N LEU A 276 -15.06 -13.89 -17.71
CA LEU A 276 -15.16 -12.58 -17.10
C LEU A 276 -15.98 -12.70 -15.82
N LEU A 277 -15.34 -12.41 -14.69
CA LEU A 277 -16.06 -12.30 -13.42
C LEU A 277 -16.56 -10.86 -13.26
N VAL A 278 -17.87 -10.72 -13.08
CA VAL A 278 -18.54 -9.44 -12.86
C VAL A 278 -19.12 -9.42 -11.46
N GLY A 279 -18.50 -8.64 -10.57
CA GLY A 279 -19.01 -8.39 -9.22
C GLY A 279 -19.81 -7.10 -9.16
N PHE A 280 -20.87 -7.04 -8.37
CA PHE A 280 -21.52 -5.77 -8.06
C PHE A 280 -22.04 -5.71 -6.62
N GLY A 281 -21.91 -4.54 -5.99
CA GLY A 281 -22.22 -4.35 -4.59
C GLY A 281 -22.13 -2.91 -4.10
N PRO A 282 -22.49 -2.68 -2.83
CA PRO A 282 -22.59 -1.36 -2.24
C PRO A 282 -21.25 -0.74 -1.85
N ASP A 283 -20.23 -1.55 -1.60
CA ASP A 283 -18.88 -1.11 -1.21
C ASP A 283 -17.86 -1.61 -2.25
N PRO A 284 -17.00 -0.74 -2.79
CA PRO A 284 -16.11 -1.12 -3.88
C PRO A 284 -15.01 -2.09 -3.42
N HIS A 285 -14.46 -1.94 -2.22
CA HIS A 285 -13.42 -2.83 -1.69
C HIS A 285 -13.96 -4.23 -1.43
N LYS A 286 -15.13 -4.33 -0.78
CA LYS A 286 -15.81 -5.61 -0.54
C LYS A 286 -16.21 -6.28 -1.85
N THR A 287 -16.66 -5.52 -2.85
CA THR A 287 -17.02 -6.07 -4.16
C THR A 287 -15.80 -6.68 -4.87
N VAL A 288 -14.64 -6.03 -4.82
CA VAL A 288 -13.39 -6.60 -5.38
C VAL A 288 -13.00 -7.87 -4.61
N ALA A 289 -13.03 -7.83 -3.28
CA ALA A 289 -12.72 -8.99 -2.45
C ALA A 289 -13.63 -10.19 -2.75
N CYS A 290 -14.93 -9.96 -2.94
CA CYS A 290 -15.87 -10.98 -3.36
C CYS A 290 -15.50 -11.67 -4.68
N VAL A 291 -15.14 -10.88 -5.71
CA VAL A 291 -14.75 -11.41 -7.02
C VAL A 291 -13.47 -12.24 -6.91
N CYS A 292 -12.46 -11.72 -6.19
CA CYS A 292 -11.21 -12.44 -5.97
C CYS A 292 -11.40 -13.71 -5.12
N ASN A 293 -12.25 -13.67 -4.09
CA ASN A 293 -12.57 -14.85 -3.28
C ASN A 293 -13.31 -15.92 -4.09
N HIS A 294 -14.18 -15.52 -5.02
CA HIS A 294 -14.79 -16.44 -5.96
C HIS A 294 -13.73 -17.14 -6.84
N LEU A 295 -12.78 -16.37 -7.39
CA LEU A 295 -11.67 -16.92 -8.16
C LEU A 295 -10.79 -17.87 -7.33
N LYS A 296 -10.44 -17.50 -6.10
CA LYS A 296 -9.69 -18.37 -5.16
C LYS A 296 -10.37 -19.72 -4.97
N ARG A 297 -11.68 -19.71 -4.72
CA ARG A 297 -12.47 -20.94 -4.54
C ARG A 297 -12.41 -21.83 -5.79
N LYS A 298 -12.59 -21.26 -6.98
CA LYS A 298 -12.51 -21.99 -8.26
C LYS A 298 -11.13 -22.62 -8.49
N ILE A 299 -10.07 -21.91 -8.14
CA ILE A 299 -8.70 -22.45 -8.23
C ILE A 299 -8.49 -23.60 -7.23
N SER A 300 -9.06 -23.50 -6.02
CA SER A 300 -8.99 -24.56 -5.00
C SER A 300 -9.77 -25.81 -5.40
N GLU A 301 -11.03 -25.66 -5.82
CA GLU A 301 -11.91 -26.78 -6.21
C GLU A 301 -11.30 -27.65 -7.32
N LYS A 302 -10.55 -27.03 -8.25
CA LYS A 302 -9.84 -27.74 -9.32
C LYS A 302 -8.58 -28.49 -8.85
N ARG A 303 -8.00 -28.15 -7.70
CA ARG A 303 -6.79 -28.82 -7.17
C ARG A 303 -7.13 -30.08 -6.39
N ASP A 304 -8.24 -30.07 -5.65
CA ASP A 304 -8.70 -31.23 -4.89
C ASP A 304 -9.01 -32.45 -5.79
N THR A 305 -9.15 -32.25 -7.10
CA THR A 305 -9.26 -33.33 -8.09
C THR A 305 -7.95 -33.95 -8.55
N ASN A 306 -6.76 -33.39 -8.21
CA ASN A 306 -5.47 -33.81 -8.80
C ASN A 306 -4.32 -34.19 -7.84
N SER A 307 -4.37 -33.99 -6.52
CA SER A 307 -3.43 -34.63 -5.55
C SER A 307 -3.64 -34.18 -4.10
N GLU A 308 -3.39 -35.11 -3.15
CA GLU A 308 -3.24 -34.87 -1.71
C GLU A 308 -1.95 -34.07 -1.43
N ASP A 309 -2.06 -32.76 -1.19
CA ASP A 309 -0.99 -31.96 -0.58
C ASP A 309 -1.39 -31.59 0.85
N SER A 310 -0.52 -31.94 1.80
CA SER A 310 -0.72 -31.72 3.23
C SER A 310 -0.79 -30.24 3.56
N SER A 311 -1.95 -29.80 4.04
CA SER A 311 -2.16 -28.45 4.60
C SER A 311 -1.39 -28.30 5.91
N THR A 312 -0.25 -27.60 5.87
CA THR A 312 0.29 -26.97 7.07
C THR A 312 -0.46 -25.66 7.29
N SER A 313 -1.31 -25.62 8.32
CA SER A 313 -1.89 -24.37 8.80
C SER A 313 -0.76 -23.43 9.20
N ALA A 314 -0.58 -22.33 8.45
CA ALA A 314 0.31 -21.27 8.89
C ALA A 314 -0.31 -20.64 10.14
N ASP A 315 0.45 -20.72 11.23
CA ASP A 315 0.20 -19.93 12.42
C ASP A 315 0.29 -18.45 12.00
N ASP A 316 -0.85 -17.76 11.98
CA ASP A 316 -0.95 -16.32 11.67
C ASP A 316 -0.45 -15.47 12.87
N SER A 317 0.41 -16.06 13.70
CA SER A 317 1.17 -15.33 14.70
C SER A 317 2.09 -14.37 13.96
N GLN A 318 2.12 -13.11 14.40
CA GLN A 318 3.08 -12.13 13.89
C GLN A 318 4.49 -12.50 14.38
N GLU A 319 5.02 -13.64 13.91
CA GLU A 319 6.36 -14.08 14.22
C GLU A 319 7.36 -13.06 13.65
N MET A 320 8.14 -12.47 14.54
CA MET A 320 8.95 -11.31 14.25
C MET A 320 10.22 -11.72 13.49
N SER A 321 10.22 -11.56 12.17
CA SER A 321 11.34 -11.95 11.31
C SER A 321 12.18 -10.73 10.88
N PRO A 322 13.53 -10.77 11.01
CA PRO A 322 14.41 -9.73 10.44
C PRO A 322 14.21 -9.51 8.94
N TRP A 323 13.80 -10.54 8.20
CA TRP A 323 13.49 -10.41 6.77
C TRP A 323 12.32 -9.45 6.52
N LYS A 324 11.26 -9.53 7.35
CA LYS A 324 10.03 -8.75 7.20
C LYS A 324 10.12 -7.38 7.84
N ASP A 325 10.69 -7.33 9.05
CA ASP A 325 10.63 -6.15 9.91
C ASP A 325 11.99 -5.44 10.04
N GLY A 326 13.05 -5.95 9.42
CA GLY A 326 14.35 -5.28 9.35
C GLY A 326 14.42 -4.26 8.20
N ILE A 327 15.25 -3.23 8.36
CA ILE A 327 15.60 -2.34 7.24
C ILE A 327 16.51 -3.10 6.27
N SER A 328 16.15 -3.06 5.00
CA SER A 328 16.88 -3.74 3.93
C SER A 328 17.67 -2.73 3.10
N TYR A 329 18.94 -2.99 2.79
CA TYR A 329 19.73 -2.19 1.87
C TYR A 329 19.81 -2.87 0.50
N CYS A 330 19.40 -2.18 -0.55
CA CYS A 330 19.51 -2.62 -1.93
C CYS A 330 20.56 -1.79 -2.68
N THR A 331 21.48 -2.44 -3.39
CA THR A 331 22.62 -1.75 -4.01
C THR A 331 22.31 -0.98 -5.29
N TRP A 332 21.10 -1.14 -5.88
CA TRP A 332 20.79 -0.66 -7.23
C TRP A 332 21.00 0.84 -7.46
N ASN A 333 20.21 1.71 -6.83
CA ASN A 333 20.33 3.16 -7.05
C ASN A 333 21.58 3.75 -6.37
N GLY A 334 21.93 3.24 -5.18
CA GLY A 334 23.03 3.76 -4.39
C GLY A 334 24.41 3.52 -5.01
N LEU A 335 24.66 2.33 -5.55
CA LEU A 335 25.98 1.92 -6.09
C LEU A 335 25.99 1.82 -7.62
N GLY A 336 24.82 1.72 -8.23
CA GLY A 336 24.65 1.67 -9.68
C GLY A 336 25.12 0.36 -10.31
N TRP A 337 25.09 0.35 -11.63
CA TRP A 337 25.40 -0.81 -12.46
C TRP A 337 26.85 -1.31 -12.35
N ASP A 338 27.82 -0.46 -12.05
CA ASP A 338 29.24 -0.85 -11.93
C ASP A 338 29.54 -1.42 -10.53
N LEU A 339 28.79 -2.43 -10.11
CA LEU A 339 28.88 -3.03 -8.78
C LEU A 339 30.20 -3.79 -8.58
N SER A 340 30.78 -3.75 -7.39
CA SER A 340 31.98 -4.50 -7.01
C SER A 340 32.02 -4.81 -5.52
N GLU A 341 32.85 -5.78 -5.13
CA GLU A 341 33.04 -6.15 -3.72
C GLU A 341 33.37 -4.92 -2.85
N ASN A 342 34.31 -4.08 -3.28
CA ASN A 342 34.74 -2.90 -2.53
C ASN A 342 33.64 -1.85 -2.38
N LYS A 343 32.82 -1.62 -3.43
CA LYS A 343 31.71 -0.66 -3.34
C LYS A 343 30.68 -1.09 -2.30
N ILE A 344 30.35 -2.38 -2.26
CA ILE A 344 29.42 -2.95 -1.27
C ILE A 344 29.99 -2.78 0.14
N LEU A 345 31.22 -3.22 0.37
CA LEU A 345 31.84 -3.16 1.71
C LEU A 345 32.00 -1.72 2.20
N ASN A 346 32.38 -0.78 1.34
CA ASN A 346 32.51 0.62 1.69
C ASN A 346 31.14 1.25 2.04
N ALA A 347 30.09 0.93 1.27
CA ALA A 347 28.75 1.46 1.54
C ALA A 347 28.18 0.93 2.86
N LEU A 348 28.38 -0.34 3.17
CA LEU A 348 27.96 -0.92 4.46
C LEU A 348 28.73 -0.33 5.64
N GLU A 349 30.03 -0.09 5.47
CA GLU A 349 30.86 0.59 6.48
C GLU A 349 30.42 2.04 6.70
N ASP A 350 30.04 2.75 5.64
CA ASP A 350 29.55 4.12 5.73
C ASP A 350 28.16 4.22 6.40
N LEU A 351 27.24 3.29 6.08
CA LEU A 351 25.95 3.14 6.77
C LEU A 351 26.15 2.93 8.28
N GLU A 352 27.04 2.01 8.68
CA GLU A 352 27.32 1.73 10.09
C GLU A 352 27.95 2.93 10.80
N LYS A 353 28.91 3.62 10.17
CA LYS A 353 29.50 4.88 10.68
C LYS A 353 28.46 5.98 10.85
N SER A 354 27.48 6.04 9.95
CA SER A 354 26.35 6.97 10.00
C SER A 354 25.28 6.57 11.03
N GLY A 355 25.42 5.43 11.69
CA GLY A 355 24.47 4.91 12.67
C GLY A 355 23.20 4.29 12.08
N VAL A 356 23.18 4.05 10.76
CA VAL A 356 22.09 3.38 10.06
C VAL A 356 22.37 1.87 10.07
N LYS A 357 21.58 1.13 10.87
CA LYS A 357 21.71 -0.32 11.00
C LYS A 357 20.75 -1.02 10.06
N VAL A 358 21.29 -1.76 9.09
CA VAL A 358 20.53 -2.59 8.16
C VAL A 358 20.55 -4.04 8.63
N SER A 359 19.43 -4.74 8.43
CA SER A 359 19.28 -6.16 8.79
C SER A 359 19.33 -7.07 7.57
N ASN A 360 19.04 -6.56 6.39
CA ASN A 360 19.07 -7.34 5.15
C ASN A 360 19.89 -6.61 4.10
N LEU A 361 20.59 -7.36 3.25
CA LEU A 361 21.32 -6.86 2.10
C LEU A 361 20.78 -7.54 0.84
N VAL A 362 20.46 -6.77 -0.20
CA VAL A 362 20.20 -7.27 -1.55
C VAL A 362 21.32 -6.77 -2.44
N ILE A 363 22.19 -7.68 -2.88
CA ILE A 363 23.19 -7.45 -3.92
C ILE A 363 22.45 -7.47 -5.26
N ASP A 364 22.14 -6.28 -5.77
CA ASP A 364 21.34 -6.11 -6.98
C ASP A 364 22.17 -6.40 -8.26
N ASP A 365 21.61 -6.10 -9.43
CA ASP A 365 22.10 -6.50 -10.75
C ASP A 365 23.62 -6.25 -10.97
N ASN A 366 24.23 -7.11 -11.81
CA ASN A 366 25.60 -7.07 -12.32
C ASN A 366 26.69 -7.69 -11.43
N TRP A 367 26.32 -8.60 -10.52
CA TRP A 367 27.28 -9.44 -9.79
C TRP A 367 27.69 -10.70 -10.56
N GLN A 368 26.82 -11.20 -11.46
CA GLN A 368 26.98 -12.44 -12.22
C GLN A 368 28.12 -12.38 -13.25
N THR A 369 28.62 -13.55 -13.65
CA THR A 369 29.48 -13.69 -14.85
C THR A 369 28.66 -13.61 -16.13
N LEU A 370 28.85 -12.54 -16.90
CA LEU A 370 28.02 -12.19 -18.06
C LEU A 370 28.85 -12.10 -19.34
N ALA A 371 28.27 -12.46 -20.48
CA ALA A 371 28.83 -12.08 -21.78
C ALA A 371 28.37 -10.67 -22.19
N ARG A 372 29.22 -9.98 -22.98
CA ARG A 372 29.22 -8.52 -23.21
C ARG A 372 27.83 -7.87 -23.29
N ARG A 373 27.61 -6.89 -22.40
CA ARG A 373 26.70 -5.76 -22.63
C ARG A 373 27.30 -4.85 -23.71
N ASN A 374 26.62 -4.68 -24.83
CA ASN A 374 27.02 -3.79 -25.92
C ASN A 374 25.79 -3.14 -26.55
N TYR A 375 25.97 -2.28 -27.56
CA TYR A 375 24.84 -1.68 -28.27
C TYR A 375 23.98 -2.76 -28.94
N GLY A 376 22.80 -3.05 -28.37
CA GLY A 376 21.87 -4.10 -28.82
C GLY A 376 21.80 -5.36 -27.92
N SER A 377 22.64 -5.47 -26.89
CA SER A 377 22.58 -6.54 -25.88
C SER A 377 22.57 -5.98 -24.46
N SER A 378 21.52 -6.32 -23.72
CA SER A 378 21.40 -6.07 -22.27
C SER A 378 22.19 -7.09 -21.44
N GLY A 379 22.81 -8.08 -22.09
CA GLY A 379 23.72 -9.09 -21.52
C GLY A 379 23.10 -10.49 -21.44
N THR A 380 23.94 -11.52 -21.39
CA THR A 380 23.53 -12.93 -21.24
C THR A 380 24.33 -13.61 -20.13
N TRP A 381 23.74 -14.63 -19.48
CA TRP A 381 24.34 -15.31 -18.33
C TRP A 381 25.24 -16.47 -18.75
N SER A 382 26.47 -16.54 -18.22
CA SER A 382 27.48 -17.52 -18.65
C SER A 382 27.83 -18.60 -17.62
N SER A 383 27.80 -18.29 -16.32
CA SER A 383 28.08 -19.23 -15.22
C SER A 383 27.49 -18.72 -13.90
N PHE A 384 27.25 -19.62 -12.94
CA PHE A 384 26.69 -19.24 -11.63
C PHE A 384 27.61 -18.35 -10.79
N GLU A 385 28.93 -18.45 -10.97
CA GLU A 385 29.90 -17.69 -10.17
C GLU A 385 29.86 -16.19 -10.47
N ALA A 386 30.20 -15.38 -9.47
CA ALA A 386 30.34 -13.93 -9.61
C ALA A 386 31.49 -13.55 -10.55
N ASN A 387 31.37 -12.38 -11.20
CA ASN A 387 32.38 -11.88 -12.13
C ASN A 387 33.68 -11.42 -11.45
N GLU A 388 34.66 -10.99 -12.24
CA GLU A 388 35.99 -10.60 -11.79
C GLU A 388 36.04 -9.42 -10.80
N LYS A 389 34.94 -8.67 -10.64
CA LYS A 389 34.81 -7.61 -9.62
C LYS A 389 34.58 -8.16 -8.21
N PHE A 390 34.41 -9.48 -8.09
CA PHE A 390 34.28 -10.25 -6.87
C PHE A 390 35.41 -11.30 -6.80
N PRO A 391 36.64 -10.90 -6.42
CA PRO A 391 37.82 -11.75 -6.56
C PRO A 391 37.79 -13.05 -5.72
N GLY A 392 36.94 -13.11 -4.70
CA GLY A 392 36.67 -14.33 -3.92
C GLY A 392 35.40 -15.09 -4.31
N GLY A 393 34.83 -14.77 -5.48
CA GLY A 393 33.50 -15.25 -5.88
C GLY A 393 32.38 -14.70 -5.00
N LEU A 394 31.16 -15.19 -5.21
CA LEU A 394 29.98 -14.79 -4.43
C LEU A 394 30.16 -15.16 -2.95
N LYS A 395 30.67 -16.37 -2.67
CA LYS A 395 30.95 -16.82 -1.30
C LYS A 395 31.95 -15.92 -0.57
N GLY A 396 32.94 -15.39 -1.28
CA GLY A 396 33.96 -14.49 -0.73
C GLY A 396 33.36 -13.19 -0.20
N ILE A 397 32.50 -12.52 -0.97
CA ILE A 397 31.81 -11.30 -0.51
C ILE A 397 30.84 -11.61 0.62
N VAL A 398 30.06 -12.70 0.53
CA VAL A 398 29.10 -13.09 1.58
C VAL A 398 29.81 -13.32 2.93
N ASN A 399 30.91 -14.07 2.94
CA ASN A 399 31.69 -14.29 4.15
C ASN A 399 32.21 -12.98 4.76
N LYS A 400 32.79 -12.09 3.93
CA LYS A 400 33.26 -10.78 4.38
C LYS A 400 32.14 -9.93 4.97
N VAL A 401 30.94 -9.95 4.38
CA VAL A 401 29.78 -9.23 4.91
C VAL A 401 29.35 -9.80 6.26
N ARG A 402 29.25 -11.13 6.39
CA ARG A 402 28.87 -11.79 7.65
C ARG A 402 29.87 -11.54 8.77
N GLU A 403 31.17 -11.55 8.46
CA GLU A 403 32.26 -11.30 9.42
C GLU A 403 32.30 -9.83 9.88
N ARG A 404 32.14 -8.88 8.95
CA ARG A 404 32.29 -7.44 9.23
C ARG A 404 31.01 -6.77 9.74
N PHE A 405 29.84 -7.25 9.32
CA PHE A 405 28.55 -6.59 9.56
C PHE A 405 27.53 -7.56 10.19
N PRO A 406 27.69 -7.93 11.48
CA PRO A 406 26.88 -8.97 12.14
C PRO A 406 25.40 -8.61 12.30
N ASN A 407 25.03 -7.34 12.07
CA ASN A 407 23.62 -6.91 12.04
C ASN A 407 22.87 -7.42 10.81
N ILE A 408 23.59 -7.71 9.71
CA ILE A 408 23.00 -8.24 8.48
C ILE A 408 22.68 -9.73 8.68
N ARG A 409 21.39 -10.03 8.83
CA ARG A 409 20.81 -11.35 9.06
C ARG A 409 20.46 -12.08 7.78
N HIS A 410 20.06 -11.38 6.73
CA HIS A 410 19.78 -11.99 5.43
C HIS A 410 20.58 -11.31 4.32
N ILE A 411 21.08 -12.11 3.40
CA ILE A 411 21.82 -11.64 2.22
C ILE A 411 21.19 -12.31 1.01
N GLY A 412 20.63 -11.46 0.15
CA GLY A 412 20.02 -11.87 -1.10
C GLY A 412 20.75 -11.34 -2.31
N VAL A 413 20.47 -11.98 -3.44
CA VAL A 413 20.97 -11.55 -4.75
C VAL A 413 19.83 -11.33 -5.73
N TRP A 414 20.04 -10.41 -6.65
CA TRP A 414 19.17 -10.22 -7.81
C TRP A 414 19.49 -11.25 -8.90
N HIS A 415 18.47 -11.78 -9.56
CA HIS A 415 18.60 -12.51 -10.84
C HIS A 415 17.35 -12.37 -11.70
N ALA A 416 17.46 -12.58 -13.02
CA ALA A 416 16.29 -12.67 -13.89
C ALA A 416 15.73 -14.11 -13.91
N LEU A 417 14.43 -14.27 -14.22
CA LEU A 417 13.77 -15.58 -14.21
C LEU A 417 14.35 -16.59 -15.23
N HIS A 418 14.77 -16.13 -16.40
CA HIS A 418 15.03 -17.00 -17.57
C HIS A 418 16.50 -17.01 -18.02
N GLY A 419 17.41 -16.51 -17.19
CA GLY A 419 18.80 -16.26 -17.57
C GLY A 419 19.26 -14.91 -17.01
N TYR A 420 19.92 -14.11 -17.85
CA TYR A 420 20.05 -12.67 -17.64
C TYR A 420 19.02 -11.92 -18.51
N TRP A 421 19.15 -10.60 -18.67
CA TRP A 421 18.22 -9.77 -19.45
C TRP A 421 17.95 -10.27 -20.88
N ASP A 422 18.94 -10.89 -21.55
CA ASP A 422 18.80 -11.49 -22.88
C ASP A 422 18.96 -13.04 -22.86
N GLY A 423 18.77 -13.69 -21.71
CA GLY A 423 18.87 -15.15 -21.57
C GLY A 423 20.27 -15.68 -21.23
N ILE A 424 20.58 -16.89 -21.70
CA ILE A 424 21.82 -17.62 -21.45
C ILE A 424 22.82 -17.37 -22.58
N THR A 425 24.10 -17.29 -22.27
CA THR A 425 25.16 -17.16 -23.28
C THR A 425 25.30 -18.48 -24.06
N PRO A 426 25.14 -18.48 -25.39
CA PRO A 426 25.37 -19.68 -26.20
C PRO A 426 26.77 -20.25 -26.03
N ASN A 427 26.90 -21.57 -25.95
CA ASN A 427 28.18 -22.28 -25.73
C ASN A 427 28.94 -21.86 -24.45
N SER A 428 28.22 -21.32 -23.47
CA SER A 428 28.78 -21.10 -22.12
C SER A 428 28.71 -22.35 -21.28
N VAL A 429 29.33 -22.33 -20.10
CA VAL A 429 29.26 -23.43 -19.12
C VAL A 429 27.80 -23.82 -18.84
N LEU A 430 26.90 -22.84 -18.71
CA LEU A 430 25.48 -23.11 -18.50
C LEU A 430 24.81 -23.74 -19.74
N ALA A 431 25.13 -23.28 -20.95
CA ALA A 431 24.54 -23.83 -22.17
C ALA A 431 25.08 -25.22 -22.55
N GLU A 432 26.28 -25.58 -22.07
CA GLU A 432 26.85 -26.92 -22.22
C GLU A 432 26.32 -27.90 -21.17
N GLU A 433 26.07 -27.41 -19.94
CA GLU A 433 25.59 -28.24 -18.82
C GLU A 433 24.09 -28.54 -18.92
N TYR A 434 23.27 -27.61 -19.41
CA TYR A 434 21.82 -27.73 -19.46
C TYR A 434 21.30 -27.69 -20.89
N LYS A 435 20.25 -28.46 -21.17
CA LYS A 435 19.52 -28.38 -22.43
C LYS A 435 18.93 -26.97 -22.60
N THR A 436 19.20 -26.35 -23.75
CA THR A 436 18.71 -25.02 -24.09
C THR A 436 17.74 -25.05 -25.27
N ILE A 437 16.95 -23.98 -25.38
CA ILE A 437 16.03 -23.71 -26.47
C ILE A 437 16.22 -22.27 -26.97
N GLU A 438 16.12 -22.08 -28.28
CA GLU A 438 16.08 -20.75 -28.91
C GLU A 438 14.63 -20.31 -29.06
N VAL A 439 14.30 -19.14 -28.50
CA VAL A 439 12.96 -18.55 -28.60
C VAL A 439 13.01 -17.14 -29.17
N ALA A 440 12.09 -16.82 -30.07
CA ALA A 440 12.04 -15.51 -30.69
C ALA A 440 11.38 -14.48 -29.74
N TRP A 441 12.10 -13.42 -29.43
CA TRP A 441 11.67 -12.32 -28.57
C TRP A 441 11.71 -10.99 -29.32
N ARG A 442 10.80 -10.07 -28.98
CA ARG A 442 10.76 -8.72 -29.53
C ARG A 442 11.23 -7.70 -28.50
N ASP A 443 12.33 -7.03 -28.82
CA ASP A 443 12.75 -5.82 -28.14
C ASP A 443 11.77 -4.70 -28.47
N ASN A 444 10.89 -4.38 -27.51
CA ASN A 444 9.87 -3.35 -27.70
C ASN A 444 10.45 -1.92 -27.64
N VAL A 445 11.67 -1.74 -27.12
CA VAL A 445 12.34 -0.43 -27.07
C VAL A 445 12.97 -0.13 -28.43
N ASN A 446 13.72 -1.08 -28.98
CA ASN A 446 14.42 -0.90 -30.25
C ASN A 446 13.61 -1.38 -31.46
N SER A 447 12.44 -2.00 -31.24
CA SER A 447 11.61 -2.64 -32.28
C SER A 447 12.37 -3.70 -33.09
N VAL A 448 13.27 -4.44 -32.45
CA VAL A 448 14.08 -5.50 -33.08
C VAL A 448 13.63 -6.87 -32.58
N THR A 449 13.48 -7.83 -33.47
CA THR A 449 13.28 -9.24 -33.09
C THR A 449 14.64 -9.95 -33.06
N LYS A 450 14.91 -10.67 -31.97
CA LYS A 450 16.10 -11.51 -31.83
C LYS A 450 15.74 -12.82 -31.13
N ASN A 451 16.57 -13.84 -31.30
CA ASN A 451 16.40 -15.08 -30.55
C ASN A 451 17.13 -14.96 -29.20
N LEU A 452 16.48 -15.45 -28.16
CA LEU A 452 17.05 -15.63 -26.83
C LEU A 452 17.29 -17.11 -26.60
N THR A 453 18.45 -17.45 -26.06
CA THR A 453 18.73 -18.79 -25.54
C THR A 453 18.16 -18.88 -24.13
N MET A 454 17.22 -19.79 -23.90
CA MET A 454 16.66 -20.10 -22.58
C MET A 454 16.92 -21.56 -22.22
N ILE A 455 16.78 -21.91 -20.94
CA ILE A 455 16.84 -23.31 -20.49
C ILE A 455 15.56 -24.02 -20.93
N ASP A 456 15.68 -25.20 -21.53
CA ASP A 456 14.51 -25.98 -21.94
C ASP A 456 13.73 -26.48 -20.71
N PRO A 457 12.38 -26.52 -20.75
CA PRO A 457 11.57 -27.00 -19.64
C PRO A 457 11.95 -28.37 -19.08
N GLU A 458 12.55 -29.26 -19.87
CA GLU A 458 13.04 -30.56 -19.39
C GLU A 458 14.14 -30.42 -18.34
N ASP A 459 14.96 -29.36 -18.41
CA ASP A 459 16.13 -29.15 -17.54
C ASP A 459 15.95 -27.96 -16.57
N VAL A 460 14.93 -27.12 -16.72
CA VAL A 460 14.75 -25.91 -15.91
C VAL A 460 14.64 -26.21 -14.40
N GLY A 461 14.04 -27.34 -14.04
CA GLY A 461 13.97 -27.80 -12.65
C GLY A 461 15.36 -28.09 -12.06
N ARG A 462 16.20 -28.80 -12.81
CA ARG A 462 17.59 -29.11 -12.42
C ARG A 462 18.43 -27.83 -12.34
N PHE A 463 18.30 -26.96 -13.34
CA PHE A 463 18.96 -25.66 -13.37
C PHE A 463 18.68 -24.82 -12.12
N TYR A 464 17.41 -24.69 -11.72
CA TYR A 464 17.03 -23.92 -10.53
C TYR A 464 17.47 -24.60 -9.23
N ASP A 465 17.43 -25.93 -9.14
CA ASP A 465 17.92 -26.68 -7.97
C ASP A 465 19.42 -26.44 -7.78
N ASP A 466 20.21 -26.60 -8.84
CA ASP A 466 21.66 -26.41 -8.82
C ASP A 466 22.03 -24.94 -8.55
N PHE A 467 21.34 -23.98 -9.19
CA PHE A 467 21.60 -22.57 -8.97
C PHE A 467 21.32 -22.15 -7.53
N TYR A 468 20.18 -22.54 -6.96
CA TYR A 468 19.81 -22.13 -5.61
C TYR A 468 20.61 -22.89 -4.55
N LYS A 469 21.03 -24.13 -4.85
CA LYS A 469 22.04 -24.83 -4.06
C LYS A 469 23.36 -24.05 -4.02
N PHE A 470 23.87 -23.62 -5.17
CA PHE A 470 25.10 -22.81 -5.24
C PHE A 470 24.98 -21.51 -4.43
N LEU A 471 23.85 -20.80 -4.54
CA LEU A 471 23.58 -19.59 -3.75
C LEU A 471 23.57 -19.91 -2.24
N SER A 472 22.84 -20.94 -1.83
CA SER A 472 22.76 -21.38 -0.43
C SER A 472 24.13 -21.80 0.12
N GLU A 473 24.93 -22.56 -0.63
CA GLU A 473 26.29 -22.96 -0.27
C GLU A 473 27.29 -21.78 -0.23
N SER A 474 26.95 -20.69 -0.91
CA SER A 474 27.65 -19.40 -0.84
C SER A 474 27.19 -18.53 0.34
N GLY A 475 26.16 -18.95 1.07
CA GLY A 475 25.61 -18.25 2.24
C GLY A 475 24.51 -17.23 1.93
N VAL A 476 24.01 -17.21 0.68
CA VAL A 476 22.82 -16.44 0.27
C VAL A 476 21.57 -17.17 0.76
N ASP A 477 20.60 -16.44 1.30
CA ASP A 477 19.41 -17.00 1.93
C ASP A 477 18.09 -16.33 1.50
N CYS A 478 18.15 -15.44 0.50
CA CYS A 478 17.00 -14.84 -0.16
C CYS A 478 17.32 -14.39 -1.60
N VAL A 479 16.30 -14.10 -2.40
CA VAL A 479 16.48 -13.66 -3.80
C VAL A 479 15.49 -12.58 -4.20
N LYS A 480 15.94 -11.66 -5.05
CA LYS A 480 15.07 -10.75 -5.83
C LYS A 480 15.03 -11.24 -7.26
N THR A 481 13.86 -11.66 -7.72
CA THR A 481 13.72 -12.23 -9.06
C THR A 481 12.97 -11.27 -9.97
N ASP A 482 13.71 -10.70 -10.92
CA ASP A 482 13.24 -9.73 -11.90
C ASP A 482 12.95 -10.37 -13.25
N VAL A 483 12.50 -9.52 -14.19
CA VAL A 483 12.28 -9.85 -15.60
C VAL A 483 11.35 -11.07 -15.79
N GLN A 484 10.47 -11.31 -14.82
CA GLN A 484 9.54 -12.44 -14.86
C GLN A 484 8.53 -12.30 -16.02
N CYS A 485 8.16 -11.06 -16.35
CA CYS A 485 7.32 -10.75 -17.49
C CYS A 485 7.93 -11.11 -18.85
N ARG A 486 9.24 -11.42 -18.95
CA ARG A 486 9.90 -11.65 -20.26
C ARG A 486 9.24 -12.74 -21.09
N ILE A 487 8.73 -13.79 -20.43
CA ILE A 487 8.06 -14.88 -21.13
C ILE A 487 6.80 -14.36 -21.85
N GLU A 488 6.10 -13.37 -21.30
CA GLU A 488 4.94 -12.72 -21.96
C GLU A 488 5.35 -11.96 -23.24
N GLU A 489 6.61 -11.53 -23.35
CA GLU A 489 7.15 -10.76 -24.48
C GLU A 489 7.66 -11.62 -25.64
N LEU A 490 7.64 -12.95 -25.50
CA LEU A 490 7.99 -13.84 -26.61
C LEU A 490 7.02 -13.63 -27.79
N THR A 491 7.49 -13.89 -29.00
CA THR A 491 6.70 -13.63 -30.20
C THR A 491 5.69 -14.74 -30.48
N LEU A 492 6.03 -15.99 -30.15
CA LEU A 492 5.21 -17.16 -30.38
C LEU A 492 4.44 -17.56 -29.11
N GLY A 493 3.13 -17.73 -29.25
CA GLY A 493 2.26 -18.17 -28.17
C GLY A 493 2.62 -19.55 -27.59
N ALA A 494 3.08 -20.46 -28.46
CA ALA A 494 3.49 -21.82 -28.08
C ALA A 494 4.66 -21.79 -27.09
N ASP A 495 5.65 -20.92 -27.34
CA ASP A 495 6.81 -20.79 -26.45
C ASP A 495 6.40 -20.25 -25.09
N LYS A 496 5.46 -19.29 -25.04
CA LYS A 496 4.91 -18.76 -23.78
C LYS A 496 4.28 -19.86 -22.94
N ALA A 497 3.38 -20.62 -23.55
CA ALA A 497 2.66 -21.70 -22.90
C ALA A 497 3.64 -22.79 -22.41
N LYS A 498 4.61 -23.16 -23.25
CA LYS A 498 5.65 -24.14 -22.92
C LYS A 498 6.56 -23.71 -21.77
N LEU A 499 6.88 -22.43 -21.64
CA LEU A 499 7.89 -21.94 -20.69
C LEU A 499 7.32 -21.41 -19.37
N ALA A 500 6.16 -20.72 -19.38
CA ALA A 500 5.67 -19.96 -18.24
C ALA A 500 5.47 -20.83 -16.97
N GLY A 501 4.74 -21.94 -17.10
CA GLY A 501 4.46 -22.84 -15.99
C GLY A 501 5.72 -23.51 -15.41
N PRO A 502 6.53 -24.21 -16.23
CA PRO A 502 7.74 -24.89 -15.78
C PRO A 502 8.75 -23.96 -15.08
N TYR A 503 8.97 -22.75 -15.61
CA TYR A 503 9.87 -21.78 -14.99
C TYR A 503 9.38 -21.31 -13.62
N GLN A 504 8.10 -20.94 -13.50
CA GLN A 504 7.52 -20.48 -12.23
C GLN A 504 7.52 -21.60 -11.19
N GLU A 505 7.22 -22.84 -11.59
CA GLU A 505 7.20 -23.97 -10.66
C GLU A 505 8.61 -24.37 -10.20
N ALA A 506 9.61 -24.37 -11.09
CA ALA A 506 11.00 -24.60 -10.74
C ALA A 506 11.53 -23.54 -9.78
N PHE A 507 11.28 -22.26 -10.09
CA PHE A 507 11.60 -21.12 -9.23
C PHE A 507 11.00 -21.26 -7.83
N ARG A 508 9.69 -21.52 -7.76
CA ARG A 508 8.95 -21.67 -6.49
C ARG A 508 9.47 -22.83 -5.65
N LYS A 509 9.65 -24.02 -6.24
CA LYS A 509 10.16 -25.20 -5.54
C LYS A 509 11.55 -24.97 -4.96
N SER A 510 12.46 -24.40 -5.75
CA SER A 510 13.81 -24.10 -5.28
C SER A 510 13.80 -23.01 -4.20
N ALA A 511 12.98 -21.96 -4.34
CA ALA A 511 12.84 -20.92 -3.32
C ALA A 511 12.36 -21.47 -1.97
N ILE A 512 11.39 -22.40 -1.98
CA ILE A 512 10.96 -23.10 -0.76
C ILE A 512 12.11 -23.92 -0.18
N LYS A 513 12.76 -24.73 -1.03
CA LYS A 513 13.80 -25.68 -0.60
C LYS A 513 15.03 -25.00 0.03
N TYR A 514 15.47 -23.87 -0.52
CA TYR A 514 16.74 -23.25 -0.13
C TYR A 514 16.59 -21.97 0.69
N PHE A 515 15.50 -21.23 0.52
CA PHE A 515 15.36 -19.87 1.07
C PHE A 515 14.15 -19.68 1.96
N ASP A 516 13.37 -20.74 2.24
CA ASP A 516 12.16 -20.63 3.07
C ASP A 516 11.24 -19.51 2.56
N GLN A 517 11.11 -19.46 1.23
CA GLN A 517 10.34 -18.45 0.47
C GLN A 517 10.72 -16.98 0.72
N ARG A 518 11.93 -16.67 1.21
CA ARG A 518 12.44 -15.30 1.23
C ARG A 518 12.76 -14.81 -0.19
N VAL A 519 11.71 -14.38 -0.89
CA VAL A 519 11.71 -14.03 -2.30
C VAL A 519 11.00 -12.70 -2.51
N ILE A 520 11.57 -11.87 -3.40
CA ILE A 520 10.92 -10.69 -3.95
C ILE A 520 10.50 -10.99 -5.39
N TYR A 521 9.19 -11.03 -5.62
CA TYR A 521 8.60 -11.04 -6.94
C TYR A 521 8.62 -9.63 -7.51
N CYS A 522 9.39 -9.42 -8.55
CA CYS A 522 9.57 -8.13 -9.20
C CYS A 522 9.39 -8.30 -10.71
N MET A 523 8.88 -7.27 -11.38
CA MET A 523 8.55 -7.31 -12.81
C MET A 523 7.56 -8.44 -13.16
N SER A 524 6.62 -8.71 -12.26
CA SER A 524 5.80 -9.93 -12.24
C SER A 524 4.29 -9.69 -12.38
N HIS A 525 3.86 -8.49 -12.79
CA HIS A 525 2.43 -8.18 -12.92
C HIS A 525 1.82 -8.81 -14.17
N VAL A 526 1.78 -10.14 -14.23
CA VAL A 526 1.26 -10.93 -15.34
C VAL A 526 0.20 -11.90 -14.80
N PRO A 527 -0.99 -12.02 -15.44
CA PRO A 527 -2.11 -12.85 -14.94
C PRO A 527 -1.70 -14.23 -14.47
N HIS A 528 -0.91 -14.97 -15.27
CA HIS A 528 -0.52 -16.32 -14.90
C HIS A 528 0.31 -16.33 -13.60
N ILE A 529 1.22 -15.38 -13.37
CA ILE A 529 1.98 -15.31 -12.10
C ILE A 529 1.05 -14.93 -10.95
N LEU A 530 0.25 -13.88 -11.13
CA LEU A 530 -0.64 -13.37 -10.09
C LEU A 530 -1.66 -14.41 -9.64
N TYR A 531 -2.29 -15.14 -10.57
CA TYR A 531 -3.36 -16.09 -10.26
C TYR A 531 -2.85 -17.49 -9.93
N THR A 532 -1.78 -17.96 -10.58
CA THR A 532 -1.30 -19.34 -10.36
C THR A 532 -0.25 -19.44 -9.27
N ALA A 533 0.58 -18.41 -9.04
CA ALA A 533 1.61 -18.41 -8.00
C ALA A 533 1.16 -17.62 -6.76
N LEU A 534 0.69 -16.37 -6.92
CA LEU A 534 0.53 -15.43 -5.80
C LEU A 534 -0.88 -15.38 -5.19
N LEU A 535 -1.90 -15.90 -5.89
CA LEU A 535 -3.26 -16.01 -5.36
C LEU A 535 -3.44 -17.26 -4.49
N ARG A 536 -2.48 -18.20 -4.53
CA ARG A 536 -2.47 -19.41 -3.70
C ARG A 536 -2.30 -19.04 -2.24
N ASP A 537 -3.12 -19.61 -1.38
CA ASP A 537 -2.90 -19.57 0.07
C ASP A 537 -2.26 -20.90 0.49
N ASP A 538 -0.93 -20.94 0.41
CA ASP A 538 -0.10 -22.04 0.91
C ASP A 538 0.52 -21.71 2.28
N GLY A 539 0.00 -20.67 2.95
CA GLY A 539 0.45 -20.25 4.27
C GLY A 539 1.73 -19.39 4.29
N LEU A 540 2.40 -19.15 3.15
CA LEU A 540 3.67 -18.41 3.10
C LEU A 540 3.56 -17.12 2.27
N LYS A 541 3.79 -15.96 2.91
CA LYS A 541 3.72 -14.65 2.23
C LYS A 541 5.08 -14.24 1.65
N VAL A 542 5.13 -14.09 0.33
CA VAL A 542 6.29 -13.55 -0.40
C VAL A 542 6.20 -12.02 -0.53
N PHE A 543 7.31 -11.37 -0.87
CA PHE A 543 7.28 -9.94 -1.20
C PHE A 543 6.90 -9.78 -2.66
N LEU A 544 5.94 -8.90 -2.95
CA LEU A 544 5.58 -8.51 -4.32
C LEU A 544 5.85 -7.03 -4.49
N ARG A 545 6.67 -6.65 -5.47
CA ARG A 545 6.81 -5.26 -5.87
C ARG A 545 5.50 -4.77 -6.47
N THR A 546 4.91 -3.70 -5.93
CA THR A 546 3.56 -3.26 -6.30
C THR A 546 3.49 -2.04 -7.23
N SER A 547 4.63 -1.52 -7.70
CA SER A 547 4.74 -0.40 -8.64
C SER A 547 5.91 -0.57 -9.61
N ASP A 548 6.06 0.39 -10.53
CA ASP A 548 7.32 0.63 -11.24
C ASP A 548 8.42 1.11 -10.28
N ASP A 549 9.65 1.22 -10.81
CA ASP A 549 10.82 1.52 -10.00
C ASP A 549 10.76 2.92 -9.36
N PHE A 550 11.39 3.04 -8.21
CA PHE A 550 11.76 4.33 -7.64
C PHE A 550 12.92 4.95 -8.44
N TYR A 551 12.63 6.05 -9.13
CA TYR A 551 13.60 6.86 -9.87
C TYR A 551 14.02 8.10 -9.06
N PRO A 552 15.19 8.10 -8.37
CA PRO A 552 15.61 9.21 -7.49
C PRO A 552 15.78 10.55 -8.22
N ASN A 553 16.11 10.49 -9.52
CA ASN A 553 16.44 11.67 -10.32
C ASN A 553 15.27 12.19 -11.17
N VAL A 554 14.04 11.67 -10.98
CA VAL A 554 12.85 12.07 -11.73
C VAL A 554 11.81 12.62 -10.76
N PRO A 555 11.83 13.92 -10.42
CA PRO A 555 10.96 14.49 -9.39
C PRO A 555 9.46 14.18 -9.55
N GLN A 556 8.98 14.14 -10.80
CA GLN A 556 7.57 13.87 -11.10
C GLN A 556 7.16 12.42 -10.82
N SER A 557 8.10 11.47 -10.72
CA SER A 557 7.77 10.07 -10.45
C SER A 557 7.46 9.80 -8.98
N HIS A 558 7.94 10.61 -8.02
CA HIS A 558 7.77 10.35 -6.59
C HIS A 558 6.29 10.32 -6.15
N SER A 559 5.54 11.36 -6.50
CA SER A 559 4.11 11.43 -6.21
C SER A 559 3.33 10.34 -6.93
N TRP A 560 3.71 10.03 -8.19
CA TRP A 560 3.09 8.95 -8.95
C TRP A 560 3.34 7.59 -8.30
N HIS A 561 4.57 7.34 -7.85
CA HIS A 561 4.98 6.08 -7.24
C HIS A 561 4.15 5.79 -5.97
N ILE A 562 3.94 6.78 -5.09
CA ILE A 562 3.10 6.60 -3.89
C ILE A 562 1.63 6.35 -4.28
N PHE A 563 1.12 7.13 -5.24
CA PHE A 563 -0.24 6.98 -5.74
C PHE A 563 -0.49 5.61 -6.39
N ALA A 564 0.41 5.16 -7.26
CA ALA A 564 0.33 3.89 -7.96
C ALA A 564 0.37 2.72 -6.98
N ASN A 565 1.28 2.73 -6.00
CA ASN A 565 1.29 1.71 -4.94
C ASN A 565 -0.05 1.65 -4.19
N ALA A 566 -0.51 2.80 -3.65
CA ALA A 566 -1.75 2.84 -2.86
C ALA A 566 -2.99 2.37 -3.65
N MET A 567 -3.05 2.70 -4.95
CA MET A 567 -4.15 2.31 -5.83
C MET A 567 -4.08 0.86 -6.29
N ASN A 568 -2.90 0.38 -6.67
CA ASN A 568 -2.69 -1.00 -7.14
C ASN A 568 -3.06 -2.03 -6.06
N MET A 569 -3.00 -1.64 -4.77
CA MET A 569 -3.41 -2.50 -3.66
C MET A 569 -4.87 -2.93 -3.70
N ILE A 570 -5.76 -2.30 -4.48
CA ILE A 570 -7.13 -2.81 -4.66
C ILE A 570 -7.15 -4.26 -5.17
N LEU A 571 -6.22 -4.61 -6.06
CA LEU A 571 -6.06 -5.97 -6.57
C LEU A 571 -5.01 -6.73 -5.75
N PHE A 572 -3.84 -6.14 -5.50
CA PHE A 572 -2.73 -6.88 -4.90
C PHE A 572 -2.96 -7.24 -3.43
N SER A 573 -3.80 -6.50 -2.69
CA SER A 573 -4.22 -6.91 -1.33
C SER A 573 -5.06 -8.19 -1.31
N GLN A 574 -5.56 -8.64 -2.46
CA GLN A 574 -6.31 -9.89 -2.59
C GLN A 574 -5.38 -11.10 -2.77
N LEU A 575 -4.08 -10.89 -2.96
CA LEU A 575 -3.05 -11.93 -3.12
C LEU A 575 -2.44 -12.31 -1.76
N HIS A 576 -1.76 -13.44 -1.70
CA HIS A 576 -1.06 -13.92 -0.50
C HIS A 576 0.37 -13.37 -0.41
N ILE A 577 0.48 -12.05 -0.27
CA ILE A 577 1.75 -11.31 -0.36
C ILE A 577 1.96 -10.35 0.81
N LEU A 578 3.18 -9.84 0.93
CA LEU A 578 3.48 -8.58 1.59
C LEU A 578 3.88 -7.54 0.52
N PRO A 579 3.38 -6.29 0.60
CA PRO A 579 3.58 -5.32 -0.45
C PRO A 579 4.96 -4.65 -0.37
N ASP A 580 5.85 -4.93 -1.32
CA ASP A 580 7.10 -4.20 -1.53
C ASP A 580 6.80 -2.91 -2.30
N TRP A 581 6.77 -1.78 -1.58
CA TRP A 581 6.63 -0.43 -2.17
C TRP A 581 7.97 0.12 -2.69
N ASP A 582 8.87 -0.77 -3.10
CA ASP A 582 10.22 -0.52 -3.60
C ASP A 582 11.14 0.25 -2.64
N MET A 583 12.43 0.19 -2.96
CA MET A 583 13.47 0.97 -2.30
C MET A 583 13.27 2.48 -2.45
N PHE A 584 13.90 3.27 -1.56
CA PHE A 584 14.00 4.72 -1.70
C PHE A 584 15.31 5.24 -1.09
N GLN A 585 15.62 6.52 -1.33
CA GLN A 585 16.76 7.19 -0.72
C GLN A 585 16.31 8.06 0.46
N THR A 586 16.91 7.84 1.62
CA THR A 586 16.57 8.51 2.89
C THR A 586 17.02 9.97 2.93
N SER A 587 18.04 10.31 2.14
CA SER A 587 18.57 11.67 2.00
C SER A 587 17.96 12.45 0.82
N LEU A 588 17.00 11.86 0.10
CA LEU A 588 16.42 12.49 -1.09
C LEU A 588 15.72 13.82 -0.73
N PRO A 589 16.17 14.97 -1.27
CA PRO A 589 15.56 16.25 -0.95
C PRO A 589 14.07 16.29 -1.29
N GLN A 590 13.27 16.90 -0.40
CA GLN A 590 11.82 17.10 -0.51
C GLN A 590 10.97 15.82 -0.41
N TYR A 591 11.42 14.68 -0.93
CA TYR A 591 10.58 13.48 -1.07
C TYR A 591 10.94 12.34 -0.11
N ALA A 592 12.08 12.37 0.59
CA ALA A 592 12.47 11.26 1.46
C ALA A 592 11.44 10.97 2.56
N SER A 593 10.96 12.01 3.26
CA SER A 593 10.05 11.81 4.40
C SER A 593 8.68 11.27 3.99
N ILE A 594 8.14 11.71 2.84
CA ILE A 594 6.86 11.21 2.33
C ILE A 594 6.99 9.74 1.86
N HIS A 595 8.13 9.37 1.28
CA HIS A 595 8.42 7.98 0.92
C HIS A 595 8.58 7.08 2.16
N ALA A 596 9.26 7.56 3.20
CA ALA A 596 9.39 6.85 4.48
C ALA A 596 8.02 6.58 5.12
N ALA A 597 7.18 7.62 5.22
CA ALA A 597 5.82 7.50 5.77
C ALA A 597 4.95 6.51 5.00
N ALA A 598 4.98 6.58 3.67
CA ALA A 598 4.28 5.66 2.79
C ALA A 598 4.70 4.20 3.03
N ARG A 599 6.01 3.93 3.18
CA ARG A 599 6.55 2.58 3.40
C ARG A 599 6.28 2.05 4.80
N CYS A 600 6.40 2.89 5.84
CA CYS A 600 5.99 2.52 7.21
C CYS A 600 4.50 2.15 7.27
N LEU A 601 3.65 2.90 6.57
CA LEU A 601 2.22 2.63 6.54
C LEU A 601 1.84 1.42 5.68
N SER A 602 2.64 1.06 4.67
CA SER A 602 2.31 0.06 3.64
C SER A 602 1.88 -1.33 4.17
N GLY A 603 2.38 -1.72 5.34
CA GLY A 603 2.22 -3.08 5.86
C GLY A 603 3.23 -4.09 5.29
N GLY A 604 4.20 -3.64 4.50
CA GLY A 604 5.28 -4.43 3.90
C GLY A 604 6.68 -4.07 4.41
N PRO A 605 7.73 -4.63 3.77
CA PRO A 605 9.13 -4.38 4.12
C PRO A 605 9.58 -2.96 3.75
N ILE A 606 10.65 -2.48 4.38
CA ILE A 606 11.27 -1.19 4.06
C ILE A 606 12.66 -1.42 3.45
N PHE A 607 12.81 -1.03 2.19
CA PHE A 607 14.08 -1.03 1.47
C PHE A 607 14.64 0.40 1.34
N ILE A 608 15.92 0.57 1.61
CA ILE A 608 16.68 1.79 1.33
C ILE A 608 17.77 1.51 0.30
N THR A 609 18.17 2.54 -0.45
CA THR A 609 19.19 2.44 -1.52
C THR A 609 20.02 3.72 -1.59
N ASP A 610 20.37 4.22 -0.42
CA ASP A 610 21.19 5.41 -0.26
C ASP A 610 22.55 5.25 -0.96
N SER A 611 22.98 6.34 -1.60
CA SER A 611 24.38 6.46 -2.03
C SER A 611 25.28 6.63 -0.80
N PRO A 612 26.53 6.15 -0.85
CA PRO A 612 27.50 6.42 0.21
C PRO A 612 27.59 7.92 0.52
N GLU A 613 27.81 8.24 1.79
CA GLU A 613 27.88 9.59 2.38
C GLU A 613 26.54 10.34 2.38
N SER A 614 25.44 9.68 1.99
CA SER A 614 24.13 10.30 1.81
C SER A 614 23.04 9.55 2.57
N HIS A 615 23.10 9.66 3.90
CA HIS A 615 22.19 8.96 4.82
C HIS A 615 21.47 9.93 5.75
N ASP A 616 20.14 9.85 5.86
CA ASP A 616 19.40 10.55 6.90
C ASP A 616 19.09 9.61 8.07
N ARG A 617 20.00 9.61 9.06
CA ARG A 617 19.86 8.83 10.30
C ARG A 617 18.59 9.20 11.07
N HIS A 618 18.20 10.47 11.09
CA HIS A 618 17.03 10.91 11.84
C HIS A 618 15.75 10.36 11.22
N LEU A 619 15.66 10.40 9.89
CA LEU A 619 14.54 9.79 9.17
C LEU A 619 14.50 8.28 9.38
N VAL A 620 15.63 7.57 9.25
CA VAL A 620 15.68 6.11 9.52
C VAL A 620 15.21 5.79 10.93
N SER A 621 15.65 6.56 11.92
CA SER A 621 15.26 6.37 13.33
C SER A 621 13.78 6.60 13.60
N SER A 622 13.06 7.28 12.71
CA SER A 622 11.59 7.42 12.77
C SER A 622 10.83 6.25 12.11
N MET A 623 11.52 5.42 11.32
CA MET A 623 10.93 4.22 10.69
C MET A 623 11.09 2.97 11.56
N VAL A 624 12.17 2.90 12.34
CA VAL A 624 12.50 1.74 13.19
C VAL A 624 12.52 2.07 14.67
N SER A 625 12.37 1.04 15.49
CA SER A 625 12.49 1.14 16.94
C SER A 625 13.47 0.08 17.46
N PRO A 626 14.31 0.41 18.46
CA PRO A 626 15.15 -0.58 19.14
C PRO A 626 14.30 -1.67 19.78
N THR A 627 14.87 -2.85 19.97
CA THR A 627 14.19 -3.99 20.61
C THR A 627 14.69 -4.21 22.04
N PRO A 628 13.89 -4.83 22.93
CA PRO A 628 14.34 -5.28 24.25
C PRO A 628 15.43 -6.36 24.23
N SER A 629 15.85 -6.85 23.06
CA SER A 629 17.01 -7.73 22.90
C SER A 629 18.23 -6.93 22.43
N VAL A 630 19.35 -7.04 23.15
CA VAL A 630 20.64 -6.39 22.80
C VAL A 630 21.23 -6.96 21.52
N ARG A 631 20.86 -8.20 21.16
CA ARG A 631 21.39 -8.91 19.98
C ARG A 631 20.60 -8.63 18.71
N THR A 632 19.47 -7.96 18.85
CA THR A 632 18.53 -7.74 17.76
C THR A 632 18.67 -6.30 17.25
N PRO A 633 18.87 -6.09 15.94
CA PRO A 633 18.91 -4.75 15.37
C PRO A 633 17.54 -4.06 15.46
N PRO A 634 17.49 -2.72 15.39
CA PRO A 634 16.23 -1.98 15.32
C PRO A 634 15.33 -2.49 14.18
N ARG A 635 14.01 -2.50 14.42
CA ARG A 635 13.02 -3.05 13.49
C ARG A 635 11.93 -2.04 13.16
N ALA A 636 11.43 -2.09 11.94
CA ALA A 636 10.24 -1.38 11.50
C ALA A 636 9.00 -1.91 12.24
N LEU A 637 8.08 -1.01 12.58
CA LEU A 637 6.83 -1.36 13.27
C LEU A 637 5.70 -1.47 12.25
N ARG A 638 5.61 -2.64 11.63
CA ARG A 638 4.70 -2.89 10.52
C ARG A 638 3.24 -3.02 11.00
N PRO A 639 2.29 -2.28 10.40
CA PRO A 639 0.86 -2.54 10.60
C PRO A 639 0.47 -3.97 10.20
N SER A 640 -0.70 -4.43 10.66
CA SER A 640 -1.14 -5.82 10.45
C SER A 640 -1.72 -6.04 9.05
N GLU A 641 -2.38 -5.04 8.48
CA GLU A 641 -3.02 -5.12 7.17
C GLU A 641 -2.12 -4.52 6.07
N MET A 642 -2.54 -4.67 4.81
CA MET A 642 -1.91 -4.01 3.67
C MET A 642 -2.58 -2.67 3.40
N ALA A 643 -1.81 -1.61 3.21
CA ALA A 643 -2.34 -0.27 3.04
C ALA A 643 -3.03 -0.08 1.68
N TYR A 644 -4.17 0.58 1.64
CA TYR A 644 -4.89 0.87 0.39
C TYR A 644 -5.51 2.27 0.37
N ALA A 645 -5.70 2.82 -0.84
CA ALA A 645 -6.36 4.12 -1.02
C ALA A 645 -7.83 4.08 -0.57
N VAL A 646 -8.27 5.09 0.18
CA VAL A 646 -9.65 5.19 0.71
C VAL A 646 -10.66 5.51 -0.39
N ASP A 647 -10.30 6.39 -1.33
CA ASP A 647 -11.11 6.71 -2.50
C ASP A 647 -10.46 6.09 -3.75
N LEU A 648 -11.04 5.01 -4.25
CA LEU A 648 -10.55 4.28 -5.42
C LEU A 648 -10.76 5.02 -6.74
N TYR A 649 -11.63 6.03 -6.77
CA TYR A 649 -11.91 6.84 -7.96
C TYR A 649 -11.14 8.16 -7.99
N LEU A 650 -10.34 8.42 -6.95
CA LEU A 650 -9.45 9.58 -6.88
C LEU A 650 -8.44 9.55 -8.03
N GLY A 651 -8.63 10.43 -9.02
CA GLY A 651 -7.68 10.58 -10.12
C GLY A 651 -6.37 11.26 -9.69
N TYR A 652 -5.23 10.82 -10.24
CA TYR A 652 -3.89 11.34 -9.89
C TYR A 652 -3.75 12.86 -9.98
N ARG A 653 -4.44 13.50 -10.93
CA ARG A 653 -4.37 14.95 -11.20
C ARG A 653 -5.57 15.73 -10.65
N SER A 654 -6.32 15.15 -9.73
CA SER A 654 -7.53 15.77 -9.16
C SER A 654 -7.26 16.93 -8.19
N ASN A 655 -5.99 17.20 -7.84
CA ASN A 655 -5.58 18.17 -6.81
C ASN A 655 -6.26 17.92 -5.46
N ARG A 656 -6.29 16.66 -5.07
CA ARG A 656 -6.85 16.19 -3.79
C ARG A 656 -5.80 15.42 -3.01
N LEU A 657 -5.95 15.39 -1.68
CA LEU A 657 -5.09 14.63 -0.77
C LEU A 657 -5.36 13.13 -0.93
N LEU A 658 -4.29 12.35 -1.09
CA LEU A 658 -4.36 10.90 -1.12
C LEU A 658 -4.47 10.39 0.32
N CYS A 659 -5.61 9.80 0.65
CA CYS A 659 -5.84 9.13 1.92
C CYS A 659 -5.59 7.62 1.77
N VAL A 660 -4.70 7.05 2.59
CA VAL A 660 -4.35 5.63 2.58
C VAL A 660 -4.60 5.04 3.97
N LYS A 661 -5.40 3.98 4.04
CA LYS A 661 -5.80 3.34 5.30
C LYS A 661 -5.00 2.09 5.57
N ASN A 662 -4.67 1.85 6.84
CA ASN A 662 -4.20 0.57 7.36
C ASN A 662 -4.80 0.36 8.77
N SER A 663 -4.57 -0.80 9.38
CA SER A 663 -4.90 -1.07 10.78
C SER A 663 -3.86 -1.99 11.40
N TYR A 664 -3.75 -1.93 12.71
CA TYR A 664 -2.92 -2.84 13.48
C TYR A 664 -3.76 -3.51 14.57
N SER A 665 -3.68 -4.83 14.64
CA SER A 665 -4.39 -5.67 15.60
C SER A 665 -3.38 -6.20 16.61
N SER A 666 -3.51 -5.76 17.87
CA SER A 666 -2.83 -6.37 19.01
C SER A 666 -3.74 -7.46 19.61
N ALA A 667 -3.23 -8.23 20.58
CA ALA A 667 -4.05 -9.21 21.29
C ALA A 667 -5.18 -8.57 22.11
N SER A 668 -5.10 -7.27 22.41
CA SER A 668 -6.09 -6.56 23.22
C SER A 668 -6.98 -5.62 22.43
N SER A 669 -6.54 -5.05 21.31
CA SER A 669 -7.28 -3.99 20.60
C SER A 669 -6.88 -3.88 19.13
N LYS A 670 -7.80 -3.37 18.31
CA LYS A 670 -7.50 -2.91 16.95
C LYS A 670 -7.36 -1.39 16.94
N VAL A 671 -6.28 -0.89 16.36
CA VAL A 671 -6.06 0.54 16.09
C VAL A 671 -6.17 0.81 14.60
N HIS A 672 -6.67 1.98 14.24
CA HIS A 672 -6.85 2.39 12.84
C HIS A 672 -5.82 3.46 12.48
N LEU A 673 -5.21 3.31 11.30
CA LEU A 673 -4.18 4.21 10.79
C LEU A 673 -4.67 4.86 9.50
N LEU A 674 -4.49 6.18 9.38
CA LEU A 674 -4.73 6.92 8.15
C LEU A 674 -3.52 7.78 7.80
N GLY A 675 -2.84 7.43 6.71
CA GLY A 675 -1.88 8.32 6.07
C GLY A 675 -2.59 9.29 5.15
N VAL A 676 -2.28 10.58 5.26
CA VAL A 676 -2.76 11.62 4.35
C VAL A 676 -1.55 12.22 3.65
N PHE A 677 -1.51 12.12 2.32
CA PHE A 677 -0.35 12.46 1.51
C PHE A 677 -0.73 13.53 0.48
N ASN A 678 0.01 14.62 0.42
CA ASN A 678 -0.12 15.60 -0.64
C ASN A 678 0.79 15.23 -1.82
N ILE A 679 0.21 14.49 -2.76
CA ILE A 679 0.84 14.07 -4.01
C ILE A 679 0.78 15.14 -5.12
N SER A 680 0.16 16.30 -4.85
CA SER A 680 0.10 17.43 -5.78
C SER A 680 1.33 18.33 -5.68
N SER A 681 1.44 19.31 -6.58
CA SER A 681 2.51 20.32 -6.59
C SER A 681 2.17 21.58 -5.79
N THR A 682 1.02 21.63 -5.13
CA THR A 682 0.53 22.82 -4.42
C THR A 682 0.09 22.49 -3.00
N TYR A 683 0.04 23.49 -2.12
CA TYR A 683 -0.61 23.34 -0.81
C TYR A 683 -2.08 22.99 -0.98
N LEU A 684 -2.53 21.94 -0.30
CA LEU A 684 -3.92 21.48 -0.30
C LEU A 684 -4.47 21.48 1.12
N VAL A 685 -5.78 21.74 1.21
CA VAL A 685 -6.54 21.62 2.46
C VAL A 685 -7.82 20.88 2.15
N GLU A 686 -8.11 19.87 2.96
CA GLU A 686 -9.34 19.10 2.86
C GLU A 686 -9.98 18.83 4.20
N ILE A 687 -11.28 18.57 4.16
CA ILE A 687 -12.04 18.02 5.27
C ILE A 687 -12.06 16.49 5.08
N VAL A 688 -11.31 15.78 5.90
CA VAL A 688 -11.18 14.33 5.87
C VAL A 688 -12.18 13.71 6.84
N GLY A 689 -12.87 12.66 6.39
CA GLY A 689 -13.90 11.99 7.19
C GLY A 689 -13.39 10.91 8.14
N ALA A 690 -14.29 10.46 8.99
CA ALA A 690 -14.04 9.37 9.93
C ALA A 690 -13.61 8.09 9.20
N PHE A 691 -12.53 7.49 9.69
CA PHE A 691 -11.96 6.23 9.18
C PHE A 691 -11.97 5.10 10.22
N TRP A 692 -12.53 5.37 11.40
CA TRP A 692 -12.75 4.45 12.52
C TRP A 692 -14.24 4.06 12.63
N PRO A 693 -14.57 2.96 13.31
CA PRO A 693 -15.96 2.52 13.46
C PRO A 693 -16.74 3.34 14.49
N LYS A 694 -18.06 3.42 14.33
CA LYS A 694 -18.97 4.07 15.28
C LYS A 694 -19.25 3.16 16.49
N GLY A 695 -19.64 3.75 17.62
CA GLY A 695 -20.14 3.03 18.79
C GLY A 695 -19.14 2.87 19.95
N GLU A 696 -17.90 3.30 19.76
CA GLU A 696 -16.85 3.33 20.81
C GLU A 696 -16.32 4.76 21.00
N GLU A 697 -15.72 5.02 22.15
CA GLU A 697 -14.94 6.23 22.37
C GLU A 697 -13.52 6.05 21.81
N TRP A 698 -13.00 7.10 21.17
CA TRP A 698 -11.73 7.06 20.46
C TRP A 698 -10.83 8.22 20.84
N VAL A 699 -9.53 7.97 20.84
CA VAL A 699 -8.50 9.00 20.89
C VAL A 699 -7.67 8.89 19.63
N MET A 700 -7.39 10.03 19.02
CA MET A 700 -6.55 10.11 17.85
C MET A 700 -5.23 10.82 18.19
N ARG A 701 -4.18 10.42 17.49
CA ARG A 701 -2.86 11.06 17.51
C ARG A 701 -2.39 11.35 16.09
N GLY A 702 -1.93 12.57 15.82
CA GLY A 702 -1.17 12.90 14.61
C GLY A 702 0.33 12.68 14.86
N HIS A 703 1.00 11.91 14.00
CA HIS A 703 2.42 11.59 14.18
C HIS A 703 3.31 12.83 13.98
N LYS A 704 3.25 13.49 12.82
CA LYS A 704 4.15 14.61 12.51
C LYS A 704 3.91 15.80 13.45
N ARG A 705 2.64 16.06 13.78
CA ARG A 705 2.24 17.14 14.70
C ARG A 705 2.35 16.79 16.18
N GLN A 706 2.46 15.50 16.52
CA GLN A 706 2.55 14.98 17.89
C GLN A 706 1.37 15.42 18.79
N ASN A 707 0.23 15.77 18.21
CA ASN A 707 -0.97 16.16 18.95
C ASN A 707 -1.83 14.94 19.27
N VAL A 708 -2.49 14.97 20.42
CA VAL A 708 -3.41 13.92 20.87
C VAL A 708 -4.73 14.56 21.28
N LYS A 709 -5.84 14.00 20.81
CA LYS A 709 -7.18 14.50 21.13
C LYS A 709 -8.19 13.36 21.25
N LYS A 710 -9.11 13.49 22.21
CA LYS A 710 -10.34 12.67 22.23
C LYS A 710 -11.19 13.06 21.02
N ILE A 711 -11.72 12.07 20.32
CA ILE A 711 -12.54 12.30 19.12
C ILE A 711 -13.96 12.64 19.57
N GLU A 712 -14.39 13.86 19.27
CA GLU A 712 -15.77 14.31 19.49
C GLU A 712 -16.55 14.47 18.18
N GLU A 713 -15.84 14.60 17.06
CA GLU A 713 -16.42 14.84 15.73
C GLU A 713 -16.01 13.76 14.72
N GLU A 714 -16.84 13.59 13.68
CA GLU A 714 -16.61 12.61 12.61
C GLU A 714 -15.74 13.15 11.45
N LEU A 715 -15.17 14.36 11.57
CA LEU A 715 -14.38 14.99 10.52
C LEU A 715 -13.15 15.71 11.10
N MET A 716 -12.13 15.91 10.26
CA MET A 716 -10.94 16.68 10.58
C MET A 716 -10.51 17.52 9.39
N VAL A 717 -9.96 18.71 9.66
CA VAL A 717 -9.35 19.55 8.63
C VAL A 717 -7.86 19.22 8.54
N VAL A 718 -7.39 18.95 7.33
CA VAL A 718 -5.99 18.58 7.07
C VAL A 718 -5.43 19.48 5.98
N GLY A 719 -4.45 20.30 6.34
CA GLY A 719 -3.67 21.11 5.41
C GLY A 719 -2.23 20.61 5.29
N LEU A 720 -1.74 20.43 4.07
CA LEU A 720 -0.41 19.89 3.77
C LEU A 720 0.25 20.65 2.62
N GLU A 721 1.52 21.02 2.76
CA GLU A 721 2.36 21.51 1.66
C GLU A 721 2.56 20.43 0.58
N ALA A 722 3.00 20.84 -0.60
CA ALA A 722 3.35 19.91 -1.67
C ALA A 722 4.45 18.94 -1.22
N GLY A 723 4.24 17.63 -1.43
CA GLY A 723 5.16 16.59 -0.93
C GLY A 723 5.11 16.35 0.58
N ASP A 724 4.17 16.97 1.30
CA ASP A 724 3.99 16.76 2.73
C ASP A 724 2.96 15.67 3.07
N TRP A 725 2.96 15.21 4.31
CA TRP A 725 2.16 14.11 4.81
C TRP A 725 1.85 14.21 6.31
N GLU A 726 0.88 13.40 6.75
CA GLU A 726 0.56 13.13 8.16
C GLU A 726 0.11 11.68 8.31
N ILE A 727 0.36 11.07 9.47
CA ILE A 727 -0.21 9.77 9.84
C ILE A 727 -1.03 9.95 11.11
N PHE A 728 -2.32 9.64 11.02
CA PHE A 728 -3.24 9.62 12.15
C PHE A 728 -3.40 8.19 12.68
N THR A 729 -3.19 8.02 13.99
CA THR A 729 -3.48 6.79 14.72
C THR A 729 -4.72 7.00 15.57
N VAL A 730 -5.73 6.14 15.43
CA VAL A 730 -6.96 6.14 16.23
C VAL A 730 -6.98 4.88 17.09
N ALA A 731 -6.98 5.06 18.41
CA ALA A 731 -6.98 4.00 19.40
C ALA A 731 -8.26 4.02 20.25
N PRO A 732 -8.81 2.85 20.60
CA PRO A 732 -10.02 2.76 21.41
C PRO A 732 -9.74 3.18 22.86
N VAL A 733 -10.72 3.85 23.47
CA VAL A 733 -10.69 4.23 24.88
C VAL A 733 -11.38 3.15 25.71
N ARG A 734 -10.69 2.64 26.74
CA ARG A 734 -11.26 1.72 27.74
C ARG A 734 -10.95 2.24 29.13
N ASP A 735 -11.96 2.30 29.99
CA ASP A 735 -11.87 2.92 31.31
C ASP A 735 -11.12 4.26 31.26
N LYS A 736 -11.44 5.11 30.28
CA LYS A 736 -10.82 6.44 30.09
C LYS A 736 -9.31 6.42 29.77
N VAL A 737 -8.79 5.30 29.29
CA VAL A 737 -7.39 5.11 28.88
C VAL A 737 -7.33 4.68 27.42
N ALA A 738 -6.38 5.24 26.66
CA ALA A 738 -6.02 4.74 25.33
C ALA A 738 -4.50 4.69 25.18
N VAL A 739 -3.98 3.56 24.68
CA VAL A 739 -2.54 3.37 24.44
C VAL A 739 -2.24 3.68 22.97
N LEU A 740 -1.40 4.68 22.71
CA LEU A 740 -1.18 5.23 21.35
C LEU A 740 0.10 4.71 20.68
N GLY A 741 0.95 4.02 21.44
CA GLY A 741 2.19 3.42 20.96
C GLY A 741 3.41 4.32 21.13
N LEU A 742 4.45 4.07 20.32
CA LEU A 742 5.72 4.79 20.41
C LEU A 742 5.69 6.13 19.66
N LYS A 743 6.22 7.17 20.29
CA LYS A 743 6.17 8.56 19.83
C LYS A 743 7.00 8.79 18.56
N GLU A 744 8.22 8.30 18.56
CA GLU A 744 9.23 8.55 17.53
C GLU A 744 8.95 7.79 16.24
N ASN A 745 8.26 6.64 16.33
CA ASN A 745 8.00 5.78 15.19
C ASN A 745 6.71 6.19 14.46
N MET A 746 6.80 6.29 13.13
CA MET A 746 5.68 6.68 12.24
C MET A 746 4.43 5.82 12.41
N THR A 747 4.61 4.52 12.69
CA THR A 747 3.54 3.54 12.93
C THR A 747 3.68 2.92 14.32
N GLY A 748 4.11 3.72 15.31
CA GLY A 748 4.47 3.27 16.66
C GLY A 748 3.38 2.51 17.44
N ALA A 749 2.11 2.59 17.03
CA ALA A 749 1.04 1.76 17.60
C ALA A 749 1.28 0.25 17.37
N ALA A 750 2.00 -0.10 16.30
CA ALA A 750 2.41 -1.47 16.03
C ALA A 750 3.50 -1.98 17.00
N ALA A 751 3.97 -1.21 17.97
CA ALA A 751 4.79 -1.74 19.06
C ALA A 751 3.99 -2.52 20.11
N ILE A 752 2.66 -2.32 20.18
CA ILE A 752 1.82 -2.83 21.27
C ILE A 752 1.46 -4.30 21.00
N SER A 753 1.92 -5.20 21.86
CA SER A 753 1.55 -6.62 21.78
C SER A 753 0.20 -6.87 22.48
N ARG A 754 0.04 -6.31 23.69
CA ARG A 754 -1.21 -6.31 24.46
C ARG A 754 -1.20 -5.17 25.46
N TRP A 755 -2.39 -4.78 25.93
CA TRP A 755 -2.52 -3.90 27.08
C TRP A 755 -3.84 -4.17 27.82
N SER A 756 -3.87 -3.81 29.10
CA SER A 756 -5.07 -3.91 29.93
C SER A 756 -5.14 -2.77 30.94
N VAL A 757 -6.33 -2.52 31.45
CA VAL A 757 -6.58 -1.53 32.51
C VAL A 757 -7.46 -2.19 33.58
N LYS A 758 -7.06 -2.05 34.85
CA LYS A 758 -7.85 -2.46 36.00
C LYS A 758 -8.15 -1.25 36.86
N THR A 759 -9.43 -0.97 37.04
CA THR A 759 -9.88 0.16 37.86
C THR A 759 -10.32 -0.35 39.24
N GLY A 760 -9.56 0.00 40.28
CA GLY A 760 -9.89 -0.20 41.68
C GLY A 760 -10.73 0.94 42.26
N LYS A 761 -10.97 0.91 43.58
CA LYS A 761 -11.74 1.97 44.26
C LYS A 761 -11.01 3.32 44.28
N GLU A 762 -9.69 3.28 44.45
CA GLU A 762 -8.83 4.48 44.61
C GLU A 762 -7.60 4.44 43.70
N SER A 763 -7.47 3.40 42.86
CA SER A 763 -6.31 3.24 41.98
C SER A 763 -6.70 2.72 40.60
N LYS A 764 -5.85 2.99 39.62
CA LYS A 764 -5.94 2.43 38.27
C LYS A 764 -4.58 1.84 37.89
N GLU A 765 -4.57 0.57 37.51
CA GLU A 765 -3.38 -0.15 37.03
C GLU A 765 -3.49 -0.31 35.51
N ILE A 766 -2.50 0.14 34.76
CA ILE A 766 -2.40 0.00 33.31
C ILE A 766 -1.19 -0.88 33.00
N GLU A 767 -1.41 -2.02 32.37
CA GLU A 767 -0.33 -2.90 31.91
C GLU A 767 -0.22 -2.80 30.39
N VAL A 768 0.98 -2.52 29.87
CA VAL A 768 1.27 -2.45 28.43
C VAL A 768 2.46 -3.35 28.10
N GLU A 769 2.25 -4.34 27.25
CA GLU A 769 3.33 -5.15 26.69
C GLU A 769 3.71 -4.64 25.31
N LEU A 770 5.01 -4.45 25.10
CA LEU A 770 5.61 -3.88 23.91
C LEU A 770 6.69 -4.80 23.35
N ARG A 771 6.76 -4.89 22.02
CA ARG A 771 7.83 -5.60 21.29
C ARG A 771 9.00 -4.72 20.84
N ALA A 772 8.95 -3.43 21.18
CA ALA A 772 9.95 -2.44 20.83
C ALA A 772 10.04 -1.34 21.89
N LEU A 773 11.15 -0.59 21.86
CA LEU A 773 11.49 0.48 22.78
C LEU A 773 11.36 1.84 22.08
N GLY A 774 10.96 2.85 22.85
CA GLY A 774 10.78 4.24 22.42
C GLY A 774 10.09 5.01 23.55
N THR A 775 9.54 6.18 23.24
CA THR A 775 8.67 6.89 24.19
C THR A 775 7.24 6.40 24.04
N LEU A 776 6.75 5.63 25.02
CA LEU A 776 5.36 5.17 25.05
C LEU A 776 4.43 6.35 25.37
N VAL A 777 3.38 6.52 24.55
CA VAL A 777 2.36 7.55 24.75
C VAL A 777 1.04 6.90 25.17
N ILE A 778 0.49 7.32 26.31
CA ILE A 778 -0.79 6.86 26.84
C ILE A 778 -1.67 8.08 27.12
N TYR A 779 -2.87 8.07 26.58
CA TYR A 779 -3.90 9.04 26.93
C TYR A 779 -4.68 8.56 28.17
N ILE A 780 -4.85 9.45 29.15
CA ILE A 780 -5.60 9.22 30.38
C ILE A 780 -6.49 10.45 30.61
N GLU A 781 -7.81 10.28 30.49
CA GLU A 781 -8.76 11.39 30.66
C GLU A 781 -8.68 11.98 32.08
N GLY A 782 -8.50 13.30 32.17
CA GLY A 782 -8.46 14.03 33.44
C GLY A 782 -7.11 14.03 34.15
N LEU A 783 -6.03 13.61 33.46
CA LEU A 783 -4.68 13.62 34.04
C LEU A 783 -4.12 15.05 34.10
N GLU A 784 -3.94 15.58 35.32
CA GLU A 784 -3.40 16.92 35.55
C GLU A 784 -1.89 17.00 35.26
N SER A 785 -1.45 18.13 34.69
CA SER A 785 -0.03 18.40 34.43
C SER A 785 0.79 18.35 35.72
N GLY A 786 1.79 17.47 35.78
CA GLY A 786 2.68 17.30 36.94
C GLY A 786 2.31 16.16 37.89
N ALA A 787 1.18 15.46 37.68
CA ALA A 787 0.86 14.23 38.38
C ALA A 787 1.66 13.06 37.76
N ILE A 788 2.88 12.82 38.25
CA ILE A 788 3.70 11.69 37.80
C ILE A 788 3.22 10.42 38.54
N PRO A 789 2.58 9.45 37.85
CA PRO A 789 2.18 8.20 38.47
C PRO A 789 3.39 7.34 38.84
N SER A 790 3.24 6.40 39.78
CA SER A 790 4.29 5.40 40.01
C SER A 790 4.31 4.42 38.83
N ILE A 791 5.51 4.19 38.29
CA ILE A 791 5.72 3.33 37.13
C ILE A 791 6.63 2.18 37.57
N GLU A 792 6.09 0.96 37.55
CA GLU A 792 6.85 -0.26 37.80
C GLU A 792 7.03 -1.02 36.48
N LYS A 793 8.25 -1.47 36.19
CA LYS A 793 8.52 -2.26 34.99
C LYS A 793 8.82 -3.68 35.41
N GLU A 794 8.07 -4.65 34.88
CA GLU A 794 8.26 -6.06 35.19
C GLU A 794 8.70 -6.82 33.96
N PHE A 795 9.71 -7.67 34.13
CA PHE A 795 10.13 -8.61 33.11
C PHE A 795 9.54 -9.96 33.45
N SER A 796 9.10 -10.70 32.43
CA SER A 796 8.53 -12.06 32.51
C SER A 796 9.43 -13.15 33.15
N PHE A 797 10.55 -12.81 33.81
CA PHE A 797 11.36 -13.71 34.66
C PHE A 797 12.18 -12.92 35.73
N GLY A 798 11.56 -11.90 36.36
CA GLY A 798 12.14 -11.12 37.45
C GLY A 798 11.71 -9.66 37.42
N LYS A 799 11.26 -9.10 38.56
CA LYS A 799 10.95 -7.67 38.67
C LYS A 799 12.25 -6.88 38.69
N LEU A 800 12.47 -6.02 37.70
CA LEU A 800 13.63 -5.14 37.65
C LEU A 800 13.08 -3.72 37.61
N GLN A 801 13.11 -3.02 38.75
CA GLN A 801 12.66 -1.64 38.82
C GLN A 801 13.64 -0.76 38.03
N LEU A 802 13.12 -0.01 37.07
CA LEU A 802 13.88 0.93 36.26
C LEU A 802 13.40 2.33 36.58
N GLU A 803 14.34 3.29 36.60
CA GLU A 803 13.97 4.69 36.66
C GLU A 803 13.08 5.04 35.45
N ALA A 804 11.93 5.65 35.74
CA ALA A 804 10.97 6.06 34.73
C ALA A 804 11.13 7.55 34.47
N PHE A 805 11.60 7.89 33.26
CA PHE A 805 11.54 9.26 32.77
C PHE A 805 10.16 9.45 32.14
N SER A 806 9.31 10.19 32.83
CA SER A 806 7.96 10.46 32.34
C SER A 806 7.62 11.93 32.35
N MET A 807 6.74 12.30 31.44
CA MET A 807 6.19 13.65 31.31
C MET A 807 4.68 13.54 31.18
N VAL A 808 3.97 14.47 31.81
CA VAL A 808 2.54 14.64 31.61
C VAL A 808 2.28 15.95 30.89
N SER A 809 1.57 15.89 29.76
CA SER A 809 1.11 17.06 29.02
C SER A 809 -0.26 16.77 28.42
N GLU A 810 -1.24 17.66 28.67
CA GLU A 810 -2.56 17.63 28.04
C GLU A 810 -3.23 16.23 28.03
N ASN A 811 -3.43 15.63 29.20
CA ASN A 811 -3.98 14.27 29.39
C ASN A 811 -3.11 13.10 28.86
N CYS A 812 -1.89 13.36 28.41
CA CYS A 812 -0.99 12.33 27.90
C CYS A 812 0.15 12.09 28.89
N LEU A 813 0.39 10.82 29.20
CA LEU A 813 1.57 10.31 29.87
C LEU A 813 2.55 9.79 28.82
N GLU A 814 3.74 10.38 28.79
CA GLU A 814 4.87 9.91 27.99
C GLU A 814 5.87 9.19 28.89
N ILE A 815 6.36 8.01 28.48
CA ILE A 815 7.34 7.21 29.23
C ILE A 815 8.50 6.83 28.31
N ASP A 816 9.70 7.35 28.58
CA ASP A 816 10.91 6.99 27.83
C ASP A 816 11.40 5.60 28.28
N LEU A 817 11.19 4.61 27.40
CA LEU A 817 11.59 3.23 27.64
C LEU A 817 13.05 2.97 27.25
N VAL A 818 13.65 3.81 26.40
CA VAL A 818 15.03 3.63 25.94
C VAL A 818 16.00 3.95 27.08
N LYS A 819 15.90 5.12 27.71
CA LYS A 819 16.78 5.49 28.83
C LYS A 819 16.63 4.54 30.01
N GLY A 820 15.39 4.15 30.32
CA GLY A 820 15.13 3.17 31.37
C GLY A 820 15.79 1.81 31.06
N TRP A 821 15.80 1.41 29.78
CA TRP A 821 16.43 0.16 29.34
C TRP A 821 17.95 0.22 29.35
N GLU A 822 18.55 1.33 28.90
CA GLU A 822 20.01 1.53 28.94
C GLU A 822 20.55 1.40 30.38
N GLY A 823 19.89 2.04 31.36
CA GLY A 823 20.25 1.87 32.77
C GLY A 823 20.10 0.43 33.30
N ALA A 824 19.16 -0.35 32.74
CA ALA A 824 19.00 -1.77 33.07
C ALA A 824 20.22 -2.62 32.64
N LEU A 825 20.75 -2.33 31.45
CA LEU A 825 21.88 -3.05 30.86
C LEU A 825 23.19 -2.82 31.61
N GLU A 826 23.34 -1.67 32.27
CA GLU A 826 24.49 -1.35 33.13
C GLU A 826 24.48 -2.12 34.46
N SER A 827 23.37 -2.80 34.80
CA SER A 827 23.27 -3.63 36.01
C SER A 827 23.98 -4.99 35.86
N PRO A 828 24.36 -5.66 36.96
CA PRO A 828 24.99 -6.99 36.93
C PRO A 828 24.15 -8.09 36.24
N LEU A 829 22.85 -7.85 36.05
CA LEU A 829 21.89 -8.77 35.40
C LEU A 829 21.73 -8.48 33.90
N GLY A 830 22.19 -7.32 33.40
CA GLY A 830 21.94 -6.82 32.04
C GLY A 830 22.45 -7.75 30.92
N SER A 831 23.57 -8.44 31.13
CA SER A 831 24.15 -9.38 30.16
C SER A 831 23.35 -10.66 29.93
N LYS A 832 22.33 -10.93 30.78
CA LYS A 832 21.47 -12.12 30.71
C LYS A 832 20.07 -11.83 30.16
N ILE A 833 19.75 -10.58 29.83
CA ILE A 833 18.41 -10.21 29.37
C ILE A 833 18.35 -10.24 27.83
N ASP A 834 17.78 -11.33 27.30
CA ASP A 834 17.45 -11.48 25.88
C ASP A 834 15.95 -11.75 25.79
N LYS A 835 15.16 -10.70 25.55
CA LYS A 835 13.69 -10.77 25.54
C LYS A 835 13.11 -10.17 24.27
N GLU A 836 12.03 -10.76 23.81
CA GLU A 836 11.28 -10.28 22.65
C GLU A 836 10.30 -9.16 23.02
N THR A 837 9.79 -9.16 24.26
CA THR A 837 8.85 -8.16 24.76
C THR A 837 9.23 -7.57 26.11
N LEU A 838 8.71 -6.38 26.39
CA LEU A 838 8.81 -5.61 27.63
C LEU A 838 7.40 -5.32 28.14
N THR A 839 7.14 -5.60 29.42
CA THR A 839 5.87 -5.20 30.08
C THR A 839 6.10 -3.99 30.99
N CYS A 840 5.31 -2.95 30.79
CA CYS A 840 5.27 -1.75 31.61
C CYS A 840 3.97 -1.72 32.42
N THR A 841 4.08 -1.63 33.74
CA THR A 841 2.93 -1.53 34.66
C THR A 841 2.89 -0.14 35.28
N ILE A 842 1.77 0.56 35.14
CA ILE A 842 1.62 1.95 35.53
C ILE A 842 0.50 2.02 36.56
N ASN A 843 0.83 2.46 37.77
CA ASN A 843 -0.09 2.58 38.89
C ASN A 843 -0.43 4.05 39.11
N ILE A 844 -1.71 4.38 38.95
CA ILE A 844 -2.23 5.73 39.13
C ILE A 844 -3.11 5.74 40.39
N ASP A 845 -2.74 6.56 41.36
CA ASP A 845 -3.60 6.85 42.52
C ASP A 845 -4.63 7.92 42.11
N LEU A 846 -5.92 7.59 42.21
CA LEU A 846 -7.04 8.46 41.84
C LEU A 846 -7.40 9.45 42.95
N ALA A 847 -6.89 9.26 44.19
CA ALA A 847 -7.15 10.08 45.36
C ALA A 847 -6.01 11.07 45.67
N ALA A 848 -4.78 10.80 45.22
CA ALA A 848 -3.61 11.60 45.56
C ALA A 848 -3.51 12.91 44.74
N ARG A 849 -4.02 14.00 45.30
CA ARG A 849 -3.34 15.30 45.13
C ARG A 849 -1.99 15.21 45.82
N LEU A 850 -0.93 14.91 45.05
CA LEU A 850 0.49 15.04 45.41
C LEU A 850 0.85 14.61 46.85
N SER A 851 1.17 13.33 47.06
CA SER A 851 2.07 12.95 48.17
C SER A 851 2.76 11.60 47.95
N ALA A 852 4.08 11.67 47.78
CA ALA A 852 5.12 10.68 48.09
C ALA A 852 4.90 9.20 47.69
N ILE A 853 5.73 8.73 46.76
CA ILE A 853 5.87 7.32 46.36
C ILE A 853 6.61 6.54 47.47
N GLN A 854 5.97 5.49 48.01
CA GLN A 854 6.62 4.46 48.83
C GLN A 854 7.17 3.34 47.93
N ILE A 855 8.37 2.87 48.27
CA ILE A 855 9.12 1.79 47.60
C ILE A 855 8.78 0.47 48.30
N SER A 856 8.32 -0.54 47.56
CA SER A 856 8.34 -1.95 47.98
C SER A 856 9.05 -2.82 46.95
#